data_AF-A0A8T4D5M4-F1
#
_entry.id   AF-A0A8T4D5M4-F1
#
_cell.length_a   1.000
_cell.length_b   1.000
_cell.length_c   1.000
_cell.angle_alpha   90.00
_cell.angle_beta   90.00
_cell.angle_gamma   90.00
#
_symmetry.space_group_name_H-M   'P 1'
#
loop_
_entity.id
_entity.type
_entity.pdbx_description
1 polymer ?
#
loop_
_entity_poly.entity_id
_entity_poly.type
_entity_poly.pdbx_seq_one_letter_code
_entity_poly.pdbx_strand_id
1 'polypeptide(L)'
;MKTTLWVILLLLLITSSTLATTATSEQNAYTQSNNAAQVSNAHNATKRATEKPTVAGHKITSAELEALKNKIGVYEAGQNYSQLVDGYGTGMFPPTENEWAEIGAGLYSIDSVEYTVGAPAVAVDQSATPWFPPIGNQGSQGSCVAWSVGYYVKTFQEAKEHEWDLSGASWVGGYYGQPTVNYQDKIMSPAFIYNLINGGTDGGSSYQDAMGLVCFIGACSWEKMPYDLSTYTTWPSEEAWTEAAFYRGNSSGFQIMNFNTPSGLTNLKNWIASGHLATISVNAFKYEVLTSTDMWTLDNYNTEDTNHANTIVGYDDSINYTENGEVRYGAFKVANSWGVGGWEKDPDGFYWISYEAMKQRIEYCMFYHDMIGYEPELLAAFEISHQKRSECTIRIGLGNPNSSITTKSFSQYVDGGAVPFPQNSIILDITEFASYVPSVYGQSFFLRIDDGGTSTVGIVTRFAVKQEESEDAPCQTNSSTPVYLDLTLSLLGQILINTDAGHSVPNQKVAAGADVSLFFTPVEWDSGQFRLYVSSDNLSEVTTGDATYTPMFDLTDLTASTVTTYTSASGAWQVGYNWVNGTTPTNVAGGDYFFKASADSSASVLVSDTSATLVGALRVTPASGPAGAAITVEGYGFSANSTANITYLNPVTSTWISIVNNTLIDAAGHFTYGTVAPDFMQNQPAGDTSALFDSIIFQAQDNSDGEYYNSTAPFNEYRRGLTQVGNVVAAGLYGNNTDLTPTVTVATGTSLAVVGKWFASGNAEILWDGTYLDTATVDSAGYFNKIVTVPATSVGAHTITVSNGNTQFLVMVTVSPTPISSDSDPSPSPSPSSTPSPSPSPSPSPTPSLTPSPQPTPTLEPQPPEDSRIFPYVIAVTAIFSLIGAVAFLLRKR
;
A
#
# COMPACT_ATOMS: atom_id res chain seq x y z
N MET A 1 33.34 88.43 -6.49
CA MET A 1 34.25 87.26 -6.56
C MET A 1 34.36 86.41 -5.28
N LYS A 2 33.82 86.81 -4.11
CA LYS A 2 33.88 85.98 -2.88
C LYS A 2 32.60 85.20 -2.53
N THR A 3 31.45 85.51 -3.13
CA THR A 3 30.17 84.82 -2.86
C THR A 3 29.89 83.64 -3.79
N THR A 4 30.49 83.60 -4.98
CA THR A 4 30.27 82.52 -5.96
C THR A 4 31.10 81.25 -5.66
N LEU A 5 32.24 81.39 -4.98
CA LEU A 5 33.10 80.23 -4.65
C LEU A 5 32.53 79.37 -3.51
N TRP A 6 31.80 79.96 -2.56
CA TRP A 6 31.22 79.22 -1.44
C TRP A 6 30.01 78.37 -1.83
N VAL A 7 29.23 78.81 -2.83
CA VAL A 7 28.07 78.05 -3.32
C VAL A 7 28.51 76.82 -4.12
N ILE A 8 29.59 76.93 -4.90
CA ILE A 8 30.14 75.80 -5.67
C ILE A 8 30.78 74.75 -4.76
N LEU A 9 31.48 75.17 -3.69
CA LEU A 9 32.08 74.24 -2.73
C LEU A 9 31.02 73.48 -1.91
N LEU A 10 29.92 74.15 -1.54
CA LEU A 10 28.82 73.52 -0.80
C LEU A 10 28.03 72.53 -1.68
N LEU A 11 27.83 72.83 -2.97
CA LEU A 11 27.20 71.91 -3.92
C LEU A 11 28.05 70.67 -4.24
N LEU A 12 29.39 70.78 -4.28
CA LEU A 12 30.31 69.64 -4.47
C LEU A 12 30.43 68.75 -3.22
N LEU A 13 30.31 69.32 -2.01
CA LEU A 13 30.28 68.55 -0.76
C LEU A 13 28.95 67.81 -0.56
N ILE A 14 27.83 68.39 -0.99
CA ILE A 14 26.52 67.73 -0.90
C ILE A 14 26.43 66.58 -1.93
N THR A 15 26.89 66.76 -3.17
CA THR A 15 26.85 65.69 -4.19
C THR A 15 27.79 64.52 -3.91
N SER A 16 28.98 64.78 -3.35
CA SER A 16 29.92 63.72 -2.95
C SER A 16 29.43 62.91 -1.75
N SER A 17 28.73 63.55 -0.80
CA SER A 17 28.13 62.85 0.35
C SER A 17 26.93 61.98 -0.05
N THR A 18 26.10 62.42 -0.99
CA THR A 18 24.95 61.64 -1.48
C THR A 18 25.37 60.45 -2.34
N LEU A 19 26.40 60.59 -3.20
CA LEU A 19 26.93 59.50 -4.04
C LEU A 19 27.63 58.41 -3.24
N ALA A 20 28.31 58.77 -2.13
CA ALA A 20 28.94 57.79 -1.25
C ALA A 20 27.91 57.03 -0.38
N THR A 21 26.82 57.68 0.03
CA THR A 21 25.73 57.01 0.78
C THR A 21 24.85 56.13 -0.10
N THR A 22 24.62 56.46 -1.37
CA THR A 22 23.84 55.60 -2.28
C THR A 22 24.64 54.37 -2.75
N ALA A 23 25.94 54.51 -3.02
CA ALA A 23 26.79 53.38 -3.39
C ALA A 23 26.99 52.38 -2.25
N THR A 24 27.10 52.86 -0.99
CA THR A 24 27.20 51.99 0.18
C THR A 24 25.86 51.38 0.60
N SER A 25 24.72 52.03 0.33
CA SER A 25 23.40 51.43 0.56
C SER A 25 23.02 50.39 -0.49
N GLU A 26 23.38 50.57 -1.76
CA GLU A 26 23.16 49.57 -2.82
C GLU A 26 24.09 48.36 -2.67
N GLN A 27 25.35 48.56 -2.26
CA GLN A 27 26.28 47.47 -2.01
C GLN A 27 25.92 46.68 -0.72
N ASN A 28 25.44 47.35 0.33
CA ASN A 28 24.94 46.67 1.54
C ASN A 28 23.58 45.99 1.32
N ALA A 29 22.70 46.54 0.48
CA ALA A 29 21.45 45.88 0.08
C ALA A 29 21.70 44.65 -0.80
N TYR A 30 22.69 44.70 -1.70
CA TYR A 30 23.14 43.56 -2.51
C TYR A 30 23.83 42.47 -1.67
N THR A 31 24.60 42.86 -0.64
CA THR A 31 25.29 41.90 0.24
C THR A 31 24.33 41.27 1.27
N GLN A 32 23.33 42.01 1.77
CA GLN A 32 22.26 41.43 2.60
C GLN A 32 21.25 40.60 1.80
N SER A 33 20.90 40.99 0.57
CA SER A 33 20.05 40.17 -0.30
C SER A 33 20.74 38.88 -0.72
N ASN A 34 22.06 38.92 -0.99
CA ASN A 34 22.82 37.71 -1.32
C ASN A 34 22.98 36.78 -0.12
N ASN A 35 23.19 37.30 1.10
CA ASN A 35 23.27 36.45 2.29
C ASN A 35 21.90 35.86 2.69
N ALA A 36 20.80 36.60 2.53
CA ALA A 36 19.45 36.07 2.74
C ALA A 36 19.03 35.09 1.63
N ALA A 37 19.39 35.35 0.37
CA ALA A 37 19.18 34.46 -0.76
C ALA A 37 20.05 33.19 -0.68
N GLN A 38 21.26 33.25 -0.13
CA GLN A 38 22.08 32.06 0.07
C GLN A 38 21.60 31.17 1.22
N VAL A 39 21.05 31.75 2.29
CA VAL A 39 20.44 30.97 3.39
C VAL A 39 19.07 30.41 2.98
N SER A 40 18.26 31.16 2.21
CA SER A 40 17.02 30.64 1.63
C SER A 40 17.29 29.62 0.52
N ASN A 41 18.34 29.79 -0.28
CA ASN A 41 18.75 28.81 -1.30
C ASN A 41 19.30 27.53 -0.67
N ALA A 42 20.03 27.60 0.43
CA ALA A 42 20.47 26.40 1.15
C ALA A 42 19.28 25.65 1.78
N HIS A 43 18.32 26.35 2.37
CA HIS A 43 17.11 25.74 2.92
C HIS A 43 16.16 25.21 1.82
N ASN A 44 15.99 25.95 0.72
CA ASN A 44 15.20 25.53 -0.44
C ASN A 44 15.86 24.41 -1.23
N ALA A 45 17.20 24.39 -1.34
CA ALA A 45 17.94 23.27 -1.94
C ALA A 45 17.81 21.99 -1.11
N THR A 46 17.84 22.12 0.23
CA THR A 46 17.63 20.98 1.14
C THR A 46 16.19 20.46 1.09
N LYS A 47 15.17 21.35 0.99
CA LYS A 47 13.77 20.95 0.77
C LYS A 47 13.55 20.32 -0.60
N ARG A 48 14.10 20.90 -1.68
CA ARG A 48 14.01 20.36 -3.04
C ARG A 48 14.64 18.98 -3.17
N ALA A 49 15.73 18.71 -2.44
CA ALA A 49 16.37 17.39 -2.45
C ALA A 49 15.44 16.25 -1.96
N THR A 50 14.40 16.58 -1.18
CA THR A 50 13.42 15.61 -0.66
C THR A 50 12.03 15.71 -1.30
N GLU A 51 11.76 16.75 -2.10
CA GLU A 51 10.45 17.00 -2.70
C GLU A 51 10.40 16.38 -4.10
N LYS A 52 9.35 15.59 -4.37
CA LYS A 52 9.04 15.14 -5.74
C LYS A 52 8.30 16.26 -6.48
N PRO A 53 8.74 16.66 -7.69
CA PRO A 53 8.03 17.67 -8.46
C PRO A 53 6.63 17.19 -8.83
N THR A 54 5.68 18.12 -8.91
CA THR A 54 4.39 17.85 -9.56
C THR A 54 4.58 17.97 -11.07
N VAL A 55 4.27 16.90 -11.80
CA VAL A 55 4.32 16.86 -13.26
C VAL A 55 2.89 16.86 -13.78
N ALA A 56 2.57 17.82 -14.65
CA ALA A 56 1.29 17.86 -15.34
C ALA A 56 1.50 17.94 -16.84
N GLY A 57 0.64 17.24 -17.57
CA GLY A 57 0.65 17.19 -19.03
C GLY A 57 -0.73 16.87 -19.57
N HIS A 58 -0.83 16.87 -20.90
CA HIS A 58 -2.05 16.55 -21.63
C HIS A 58 -1.75 15.56 -22.74
N LYS A 59 -2.80 14.81 -23.13
CA LYS A 59 -2.75 13.99 -24.35
C LYS A 59 -2.63 14.90 -25.55
N ILE A 60 -1.67 14.62 -26.44
CA ILE A 60 -1.39 15.47 -27.60
C ILE A 60 -2.65 15.71 -28.45
N THR A 61 -2.87 16.95 -28.87
CA THR A 61 -3.95 17.26 -29.82
C THR A 61 -3.55 16.93 -31.24
N SER A 62 -4.52 16.78 -32.15
CA SER A 62 -4.22 16.54 -33.58
C SER A 62 -3.38 17.67 -34.20
N ALA A 63 -3.55 18.91 -33.75
CA ALA A 63 -2.77 20.04 -34.27
C ALA A 63 -1.32 20.00 -33.79
N GLU A 64 -1.09 19.62 -32.53
CA GLU A 64 0.26 19.45 -31.98
C GLU A 64 0.96 18.22 -32.58
N LEU A 65 0.23 17.12 -32.79
CA LEU A 65 0.76 15.94 -33.46
C LEU A 65 1.22 16.27 -34.88
N GLU A 66 0.41 17.00 -35.65
CA GLU A 66 0.81 17.45 -36.99
C GLU A 66 2.00 18.41 -36.95
N ALA A 67 2.08 19.31 -35.95
CA ALA A 67 3.24 20.18 -35.78
C ALA A 67 4.52 19.38 -35.46
N LEU A 68 4.43 18.40 -34.56
CA LEU A 68 5.52 17.50 -34.20
C LEU A 68 5.95 16.64 -35.40
N LYS A 69 4.99 16.10 -36.14
CA LYS A 69 5.23 15.33 -37.37
C LYS A 69 5.93 16.17 -38.44
N ASN A 70 5.51 17.42 -38.63
CA ASN A 70 6.20 18.34 -39.55
C ASN A 70 7.63 18.68 -39.11
N LYS A 71 7.90 18.67 -37.80
CA LYS A 71 9.23 18.94 -37.23
C LYS A 71 10.16 17.72 -37.30
N ILE A 72 9.66 16.54 -36.94
CA ILE A 72 10.44 15.29 -36.94
C ILE A 72 10.57 14.71 -38.35
N GLY A 73 9.53 14.82 -39.16
CA GLY A 73 9.42 14.22 -40.49
C GLY A 73 8.63 12.91 -40.49
N VAL A 74 8.61 12.26 -41.65
CA VAL A 74 8.01 10.94 -41.87
C VAL A 74 9.06 10.05 -42.52
N TYR A 75 9.12 8.79 -42.10
CA TYR A 75 10.09 7.83 -42.66
C TYR A 75 9.97 7.72 -44.18
N GLU A 76 11.10 7.87 -44.88
CA GLU A 76 11.19 7.71 -46.33
C GLU A 76 11.96 6.42 -46.66
N ALA A 77 11.25 5.44 -47.24
CA ALA A 77 11.85 4.18 -47.63
C ALA A 77 12.99 4.37 -48.65
N GLY A 78 14.17 3.82 -48.33
CA GLY A 78 15.37 3.92 -49.16
C GLY A 78 16.25 5.14 -48.87
N GLN A 79 15.83 6.06 -48.01
CA GLN A 79 16.71 7.10 -47.46
C GLN A 79 17.76 6.45 -46.55
N ASN A 80 19.00 6.93 -46.64
CA ASN A 80 20.06 6.50 -45.73
C ASN A 80 20.05 7.35 -44.45
N TYR A 81 19.49 6.80 -43.38
CA TYR A 81 19.51 7.41 -42.04
C TYR A 81 20.76 7.06 -41.23
N SER A 82 21.50 6.03 -41.64
CA SER A 82 22.75 5.61 -40.99
C SER A 82 23.98 6.21 -41.65
N GLN A 83 24.07 7.53 -41.64
CA GLN A 83 25.19 8.26 -42.24
C GLN A 83 26.42 8.22 -41.32
N LEU A 84 27.62 8.20 -41.91
CA LEU A 84 28.86 8.34 -41.15
C LEU A 84 29.31 9.80 -41.12
N VAL A 85 29.61 10.28 -39.92
CA VAL A 85 30.21 11.60 -39.66
C VAL A 85 31.50 11.38 -38.87
N ASP A 86 32.63 11.78 -39.44
CA ASP A 86 33.97 11.59 -38.86
C ASP A 86 34.28 10.14 -38.41
N GLY A 87 33.71 9.16 -39.13
CA GLY A 87 33.87 7.74 -38.86
C GLY A 87 32.84 7.15 -37.89
N TYR A 88 31.99 7.99 -37.28
CA TYR A 88 30.96 7.57 -36.35
C TYR A 88 29.58 7.49 -37.00
N GLY A 89 28.78 6.54 -36.54
CA GLY A 89 27.42 6.33 -37.00
C GLY A 89 26.46 7.40 -36.49
N THR A 90 25.57 7.82 -37.39
CA THR A 90 24.27 8.42 -37.08
C THR A 90 23.21 7.36 -37.37
N GLY A 91 21.97 7.54 -36.95
CA GLY A 91 20.96 6.51 -37.18
C GLY A 91 19.58 6.82 -36.62
N MET A 92 19.30 8.08 -36.35
CA MET A 92 17.97 8.48 -35.93
C MET A 92 17.11 8.71 -37.18
N PHE A 93 15.95 8.06 -37.23
CA PHE A 93 14.96 8.31 -38.28
C PHE A 93 13.58 8.67 -37.70
N PRO A 94 12.76 9.42 -38.46
CA PRO A 94 11.39 9.73 -38.06
C PRO A 94 10.46 8.51 -38.16
N PRO A 95 9.36 8.47 -37.39
CA PRO A 95 8.34 7.42 -37.52
C PRO A 95 7.69 7.33 -38.91
N THR A 96 7.16 6.16 -39.24
CA THR A 96 6.32 5.93 -40.43
C THR A 96 4.95 6.61 -40.29
N GLU A 97 4.21 6.75 -41.40
CA GLU A 97 2.86 7.32 -41.39
C GLU A 97 1.90 6.54 -40.46
N ASN A 98 2.04 5.22 -40.39
CA ASN A 98 1.23 4.37 -39.52
C ASN A 98 1.63 4.53 -38.05
N GLU A 99 2.93 4.56 -37.76
CA GLU A 99 3.44 4.81 -36.41
C GLU A 99 2.98 6.19 -35.89
N TRP A 100 2.94 7.22 -36.74
CA TRP A 100 2.39 8.52 -36.34
C TRP A 100 0.93 8.46 -35.89
N ALA A 101 0.12 7.59 -36.49
CA ALA A 101 -1.26 7.38 -36.05
C ALA A 101 -1.31 6.70 -34.67
N GLU A 102 -0.39 5.77 -34.39
CA GLU A 102 -0.26 5.09 -33.10
C GLU A 102 0.25 6.05 -32.02
N ILE A 103 1.28 6.84 -32.31
CA ILE A 103 1.78 7.92 -31.45
C ILE A 103 0.62 8.85 -31.08
N GLY A 104 -0.15 9.32 -32.06
CA GLY A 104 -1.29 10.20 -31.81
C GLY A 104 -2.37 9.63 -30.89
N ALA A 105 -2.48 8.29 -30.82
CA ALA A 105 -3.43 7.63 -29.94
C ALA A 105 -2.98 7.59 -28.48
N GLY A 106 -1.67 7.66 -28.19
CA GLY A 106 -1.12 7.44 -26.84
C GLY A 106 -0.22 8.55 -26.29
N LEU A 107 0.33 9.44 -27.13
CA LEU A 107 1.36 10.41 -26.73
C LEU A 107 0.82 11.47 -25.76
N TYR A 108 1.57 11.69 -24.68
CA TYR A 108 1.41 12.78 -23.74
C TYR A 108 2.54 13.81 -23.89
N SER A 109 2.15 15.09 -23.85
CA SER A 109 3.06 16.23 -23.78
C SER A 109 3.04 16.80 -22.35
N ILE A 110 4.22 17.05 -21.79
CA ILE A 110 4.35 17.66 -20.47
C ILE A 110 4.26 19.19 -20.57
N ASP A 111 3.33 19.76 -19.80
CA ASP A 111 3.03 21.19 -19.77
C ASP A 111 3.79 21.92 -18.66
N SER A 112 3.99 21.24 -17.53
CA SER A 112 4.63 21.84 -16.36
C SER A 112 5.34 20.79 -15.50
N VAL A 113 6.48 21.20 -14.95
CA VAL A 113 7.22 20.48 -13.91
C VAL A 113 7.46 21.47 -12.78
N GLU A 114 6.67 21.36 -11.71
CA GLU A 114 6.60 22.37 -10.64
C GLU A 114 7.05 21.82 -9.29
N TYR A 115 7.70 22.68 -8.51
CA TYR A 115 8.03 22.44 -7.10
C TYR A 115 7.25 23.42 -6.23
N THR A 116 6.87 23.02 -5.02
CA THR A 116 6.21 23.93 -4.07
C THR A 116 7.17 24.99 -3.53
N VAL A 117 8.49 24.85 -3.73
CA VAL A 117 9.51 25.81 -3.31
C VAL A 117 10.53 26.18 -4.40
N GLY A 118 10.68 27.50 -4.63
CA GLY A 118 11.83 28.14 -5.26
C GLY A 118 12.11 27.83 -6.75
N ALA A 119 12.94 28.67 -7.37
CA ALA A 119 13.49 28.42 -8.71
C ALA A 119 14.47 27.23 -8.69
N PRO A 120 14.70 26.55 -9.84
CA PRO A 120 15.73 25.53 -9.94
C PRO A 120 17.12 26.04 -9.53
N ALA A 121 18.01 25.13 -9.15
CA ALA A 121 19.41 25.47 -8.89
C ALA A 121 20.02 26.14 -10.13
N VAL A 122 20.94 27.09 -9.93
CA VAL A 122 21.56 27.84 -11.04
C VAL A 122 22.43 26.96 -11.94
N ALA A 123 22.85 25.80 -11.46
CA ALA A 123 23.53 24.78 -12.24
C ALA A 123 23.23 23.39 -11.68
N VAL A 124 23.10 22.42 -12.57
CA VAL A 124 22.95 20.99 -12.26
C VAL A 124 23.78 20.20 -13.25
N ASP A 125 24.57 19.25 -12.76
CA ASP A 125 25.34 18.34 -13.59
C ASP A 125 25.09 16.89 -13.14
N GLN A 126 24.17 16.21 -13.81
CA GLN A 126 23.86 14.82 -13.49
C GLN A 126 25.01 13.90 -13.90
N SER A 127 25.87 14.28 -14.86
CA SER A 127 27.03 13.47 -15.22
C SER A 127 28.15 13.47 -14.19
N ALA A 128 28.08 14.35 -13.20
CA ALA A 128 28.97 14.36 -12.04
C ALA A 128 28.43 13.55 -10.84
N THR A 129 27.22 12.99 -10.95
CA THR A 129 26.65 12.15 -9.88
C THR A 129 27.19 10.72 -9.97
N PRO A 130 27.14 9.94 -8.87
CA PRO A 130 27.56 8.54 -8.87
C PRO A 130 26.76 7.64 -9.82
N TRP A 131 25.60 8.07 -10.33
CA TRP A 131 24.68 7.23 -11.10
C TRP A 131 24.88 7.33 -12.62
N PHE A 132 25.68 8.29 -13.09
CA PHE A 132 25.90 8.46 -14.52
C PHE A 132 26.99 7.50 -15.03
N PRO A 133 26.75 6.75 -16.12
CA PRO A 133 27.75 5.85 -16.69
C PRO A 133 28.90 6.63 -17.37
N PRO A 134 30.07 5.99 -17.59
CA PRO A 134 31.14 6.65 -18.32
C PRO A 134 30.72 6.93 -19.78
N ILE A 135 31.28 7.96 -20.41
CA ILE A 135 31.00 8.27 -21.81
C ILE A 135 31.33 7.07 -22.70
N GLY A 136 30.32 6.62 -23.43
CA GLY A 136 30.38 5.45 -24.30
C GLY A 136 30.68 5.77 -25.77
N ASN A 137 30.95 4.74 -26.55
CA ASN A 137 31.26 4.86 -27.98
C ASN A 137 30.45 3.86 -28.82
N GLN A 138 29.52 4.37 -29.61
CA GLN A 138 28.69 3.62 -30.56
C GLN A 138 29.44 3.22 -31.83
N GLY A 139 30.65 3.74 -32.04
CA GLY A 139 31.45 3.56 -33.25
C GLY A 139 30.67 3.92 -34.51
N SER A 140 30.75 3.05 -35.52
CA SER A 140 30.19 3.29 -36.86
C SER A 140 28.75 2.81 -37.03
N GLN A 141 28.14 2.18 -36.02
CA GLN A 141 26.77 1.68 -36.12
C GLN A 141 25.75 2.80 -35.94
N GLY A 142 24.58 2.66 -36.58
CA GLY A 142 23.46 3.59 -36.50
C GLY A 142 22.66 3.55 -35.19
N SER A 143 23.29 3.23 -34.07
CA SER A 143 22.63 2.91 -32.80
C SER A 143 22.43 4.10 -31.85
N CYS A 144 22.68 5.35 -32.29
CA CYS A 144 22.67 6.54 -31.42
C CYS A 144 21.42 6.66 -30.52
N VAL A 145 20.24 6.32 -31.04
CA VAL A 145 18.98 6.33 -30.27
C VAL A 145 19.03 5.35 -29.10
N ALA A 146 19.48 4.11 -29.33
CA ALA A 146 19.62 3.08 -28.29
C ALA A 146 20.68 3.46 -27.24
N TRP A 147 21.74 4.17 -27.64
CA TRP A 147 22.72 4.73 -26.70
C TRP A 147 22.13 5.81 -25.80
N SER A 148 21.37 6.76 -26.35
CA SER A 148 20.71 7.77 -25.53
C SER A 148 19.65 7.15 -24.60
N VAL A 149 18.78 6.30 -25.15
CA VAL A 149 17.61 5.73 -24.44
C VAL A 149 18.02 4.67 -23.41
N GLY A 150 18.89 3.73 -23.78
CA GLY A 150 19.33 2.64 -22.91
C GLY A 150 20.57 3.00 -22.12
N TYR A 151 21.68 3.18 -22.84
CA TYR A 151 22.99 3.33 -22.18
C TYR A 151 23.06 4.52 -21.24
N TYR A 152 22.56 5.70 -21.62
CA TYR A 152 22.57 6.87 -20.73
C TYR A 152 21.32 6.96 -19.85
N VAL A 153 20.13 7.06 -20.43
CA VAL A 153 18.89 7.31 -19.67
C VAL A 153 18.53 6.13 -18.76
N LYS A 154 18.44 4.90 -19.29
CA LYS A 154 18.03 3.74 -18.48
C LYS A 154 19.06 3.40 -17.40
N THR A 155 20.35 3.38 -17.75
CA THR A 155 21.40 3.17 -16.74
C THR A 155 21.32 4.18 -15.60
N PHE A 156 21.13 5.47 -15.90
CA PHE A 156 21.03 6.50 -14.86
C PHE A 156 19.77 6.32 -13.98
N GLN A 157 18.65 5.92 -14.58
CA GLN A 157 17.42 5.61 -13.86
C GLN A 157 17.63 4.45 -12.87
N GLU A 158 18.10 3.31 -13.37
CA GLU A 158 18.33 2.10 -12.57
C GLU A 158 19.41 2.30 -11.51
N ALA A 159 20.52 2.96 -11.86
CA ALA A 159 21.58 3.23 -10.91
C ALA A 159 21.10 4.14 -9.77
N LYS A 160 20.24 5.12 -10.07
CA LYS A 160 19.66 5.99 -9.04
C LYS A 160 18.66 5.23 -8.16
N GLU A 161 17.83 4.37 -8.74
CA GLU A 161 16.85 3.56 -8.02
C GLU A 161 17.52 2.58 -7.05
N HIS A 162 18.54 1.86 -7.53
CA HIS A 162 19.23 0.82 -6.77
C HIS A 162 20.48 1.31 -6.02
N GLU A 163 20.71 2.63 -6.00
CA GLU A 163 21.89 3.26 -5.39
C GLU A 163 23.24 2.71 -5.91
N TRP A 164 23.31 2.33 -7.19
CA TRP A 164 24.54 1.85 -7.81
C TRP A 164 25.55 2.99 -8.01
N ASP A 165 26.70 2.89 -7.34
CA ASP A 165 27.82 3.81 -7.53
C ASP A 165 28.66 3.42 -8.75
N LEU A 166 28.53 4.20 -9.82
CA LEU A 166 29.29 4.11 -11.08
C LEU A 166 30.45 5.11 -11.14
N SER A 167 30.77 5.85 -10.07
CA SER A 167 31.82 6.89 -10.09
C SER A 167 33.22 6.37 -10.43
N GLY A 168 33.47 5.08 -10.21
CA GLY A 168 34.71 4.40 -10.59
C GLY A 168 34.67 3.69 -11.95
N ALA A 169 33.54 3.75 -12.67
CA ALA A 169 33.42 3.19 -14.01
C ALA A 169 34.16 4.06 -15.03
N SER A 170 34.83 3.42 -15.99
CA SER A 170 35.49 4.13 -17.10
C SER A 170 35.35 3.37 -18.41
N TRP A 171 35.47 4.09 -19.53
CA TRP A 171 35.51 3.48 -20.85
C TRP A 171 36.93 3.00 -21.17
N VAL A 172 37.08 1.72 -21.50
CA VAL A 172 38.38 1.08 -21.79
C VAL A 172 38.37 0.45 -23.18
N GLY A 173 39.50 0.46 -23.88
CA GLY A 173 39.62 -0.15 -25.23
C GLY A 173 39.37 0.81 -26.40
N GLY A 174 39.12 2.10 -26.14
CA GLY A 174 39.05 3.14 -27.17
C GLY A 174 37.83 2.97 -28.08
N TYR A 175 38.03 3.06 -29.41
CA TYR A 175 36.94 2.99 -30.39
C TYR A 175 36.12 1.68 -30.32
N TYR A 176 36.79 0.55 -30.08
CA TYR A 176 36.15 -0.77 -29.88
C TYR A 176 36.00 -1.13 -28.40
N GLY A 177 35.85 -0.09 -27.57
CA GLY A 177 35.89 -0.23 -26.13
C GLY A 177 34.59 -0.71 -25.51
N GLN A 178 34.60 -0.72 -24.18
CA GLN A 178 33.49 -1.09 -23.32
C GLN A 178 33.66 -0.44 -21.94
N PRO A 179 32.61 -0.40 -21.11
CA PRO A 179 32.75 -0.04 -19.70
C PRO A 179 33.68 -1.04 -18.98
N THR A 180 34.36 -0.58 -17.94
CA THR A 180 35.13 -1.44 -17.04
C THR A 180 34.30 -2.60 -16.48
N VAL A 181 34.86 -3.81 -16.55
CA VAL A 181 34.16 -5.09 -16.29
C VAL A 181 33.34 -5.11 -15.00
N ASN A 182 33.86 -4.55 -13.90
CA ASN A 182 33.19 -4.56 -12.59
C ASN A 182 31.87 -3.77 -12.50
N TYR A 183 31.52 -3.05 -13.56
CA TYR A 183 30.31 -2.22 -13.64
C TYR A 183 29.38 -2.64 -14.79
N GLN A 184 29.77 -3.64 -15.58
CA GLN A 184 28.98 -4.05 -16.76
C GLN A 184 27.62 -4.65 -16.37
N ASP A 185 27.49 -5.17 -15.16
CA ASP A 185 26.24 -5.68 -14.57
C ASP A 185 25.26 -4.56 -14.16
N LYS A 186 25.71 -3.30 -14.17
CA LYS A 186 24.93 -2.11 -13.72
C LYS A 186 24.72 -1.08 -14.83
N ILE A 187 25.21 -1.34 -16.04
CA ILE A 187 25.12 -0.45 -17.19
C ILE A 187 24.25 -1.12 -18.24
N MET A 188 23.23 -0.44 -18.74
CA MET A 188 22.26 -1.02 -19.67
C MET A 188 22.81 -1.14 -21.08
N SER A 189 22.46 -2.24 -21.77
CA SER A 189 22.97 -2.57 -23.09
C SER A 189 22.24 -1.83 -24.21
N PRO A 190 22.93 -0.98 -25.00
CA PRO A 190 22.35 -0.43 -26.21
C PRO A 190 22.18 -1.49 -27.31
N ALA A 191 22.92 -2.61 -27.28
CA ALA A 191 22.76 -3.69 -28.26
C ALA A 191 21.45 -4.46 -28.05
N PHE A 192 21.01 -4.64 -26.81
CA PHE A 192 19.70 -5.24 -26.52
C PHE A 192 18.59 -4.45 -27.19
N ILE A 193 18.63 -3.13 -27.08
CA ILE A 193 17.61 -2.27 -27.68
C ILE A 193 17.75 -2.25 -29.21
N TYR A 194 18.92 -1.87 -29.74
CA TYR A 194 19.10 -1.64 -31.17
C TYR A 194 18.85 -2.89 -32.01
N ASN A 195 19.38 -4.04 -31.61
CA ASN A 195 19.27 -5.27 -32.39
C ASN A 195 17.84 -5.83 -32.45
N LEU A 196 16.98 -5.40 -31.51
CA LEU A 196 15.58 -5.81 -31.46
C LEU A 196 14.67 -4.89 -32.28
N ILE A 197 15.10 -3.69 -32.68
CA ILE A 197 14.25 -2.69 -33.36
C ILE A 197 14.76 -2.23 -34.73
N ASN A 198 15.93 -2.67 -35.16
CA ASN A 198 16.58 -2.17 -36.38
C ASN A 198 16.17 -2.89 -37.68
N GLY A 199 15.16 -3.77 -37.62
CA GLY A 199 14.71 -4.55 -38.78
C GLY A 199 15.76 -5.52 -39.34
N GLY A 200 16.80 -5.84 -38.55
CA GLY A 200 17.93 -6.69 -38.93
C GLY A 200 18.94 -6.03 -39.87
N THR A 201 18.94 -4.70 -39.96
CA THR A 201 19.89 -3.92 -40.76
C THR A 201 20.52 -2.82 -39.91
N ASP A 202 21.72 -2.37 -40.26
CA ASP A 202 22.32 -1.18 -39.63
C ASP A 202 21.75 0.10 -40.27
N GLY A 203 20.42 0.26 -40.17
CA GLY A 203 19.64 1.31 -40.83
C GLY A 203 19.24 2.45 -39.91
N GLY A 204 19.43 2.31 -38.60
CA GLY A 204 18.97 3.25 -37.59
C GLY A 204 17.76 2.77 -36.81
N SER A 205 17.18 3.63 -35.98
CA SER A 205 15.96 3.37 -35.22
C SER A 205 15.21 4.67 -34.88
N SER A 206 13.94 4.55 -34.49
CA SER A 206 13.12 5.65 -33.98
C SER A 206 13.14 5.72 -32.44
N TYR A 207 12.90 6.90 -31.87
CA TYR A 207 12.74 7.03 -30.41
C TYR A 207 11.50 6.33 -29.88
N GLN A 208 10.41 6.28 -30.67
CA GLN A 208 9.18 5.61 -30.28
C GLN A 208 9.45 4.11 -30.07
N ASP A 209 10.17 3.47 -30.97
CA ASP A 209 10.44 2.04 -30.88
C ASP A 209 11.41 1.73 -29.75
N ALA A 210 12.47 2.53 -29.59
CA ALA A 210 13.44 2.33 -28.52
C ALA A 210 12.81 2.53 -27.13
N MET A 211 12.06 3.61 -26.91
CA MET A 211 11.38 3.86 -25.63
C MET A 211 10.21 2.89 -25.42
N GLY A 212 9.49 2.54 -26.50
CA GLY A 212 8.43 1.53 -26.49
C GLY A 212 8.95 0.17 -26.08
N LEU A 213 10.06 -0.30 -26.66
CA LEU A 213 10.73 -1.53 -26.28
C LEU A 213 11.13 -1.50 -24.80
N VAL A 214 11.80 -0.45 -24.31
CA VAL A 214 12.20 -0.37 -22.90
C VAL A 214 10.99 -0.39 -21.97
N CYS A 215 9.88 0.26 -22.31
CA CYS A 215 8.68 0.24 -21.46
C CYS A 215 7.90 -1.09 -21.54
N PHE A 216 7.92 -1.76 -22.69
CA PHE A 216 7.10 -2.93 -22.97
C PHE A 216 7.80 -4.26 -22.63
N ILE A 217 9.10 -4.32 -22.91
CA ILE A 217 10.00 -5.48 -22.73
C ILE A 217 10.98 -5.22 -21.58
N GLY A 218 11.57 -4.03 -21.53
CA GLY A 218 12.67 -3.70 -20.62
C GLY A 218 14.03 -3.64 -21.31
N ALA A 219 15.10 -3.68 -20.53
CA ALA A 219 16.48 -3.66 -21.01
C ALA A 219 17.38 -4.52 -20.12
N CYS A 220 18.36 -5.22 -20.69
CA CYS A 220 19.35 -5.94 -19.90
C CYS A 220 20.65 -5.14 -19.73
N SER A 221 21.50 -5.60 -18.81
CA SER A 221 22.83 -5.07 -18.57
C SER A 221 23.80 -5.38 -19.73
N TRP A 222 24.88 -4.62 -19.78
CA TRP A 222 25.99 -4.80 -20.70
C TRP A 222 26.66 -6.15 -20.49
N GLU A 223 26.74 -6.64 -19.25
CA GLU A 223 27.27 -7.98 -18.97
C GLU A 223 26.46 -9.07 -19.68
N LYS A 224 25.12 -8.98 -19.64
CA LYS A 224 24.24 -9.97 -20.28
C LYS A 224 24.20 -9.85 -21.79
N MET A 225 24.37 -8.66 -22.35
CA MET A 225 24.45 -8.46 -23.79
C MET A 225 25.46 -7.34 -24.15
N PRO A 226 26.75 -7.67 -24.27
CA PRO A 226 27.77 -6.68 -24.61
C PRO A 226 27.52 -6.05 -25.98
N TYR A 227 27.85 -4.77 -26.11
CA TYR A 227 27.81 -4.08 -27.39
C TYR A 227 28.98 -4.54 -28.29
N ASP A 228 28.67 -4.97 -29.52
CA ASP A 228 29.68 -5.41 -30.49
C ASP A 228 29.50 -4.63 -31.80
N LEU A 229 30.49 -3.82 -32.14
CA LEU A 229 30.49 -3.00 -33.35
C LEU A 229 30.41 -3.80 -34.66
N SER A 230 30.77 -5.08 -34.64
CA SER A 230 30.78 -5.94 -35.82
C SER A 230 29.43 -6.59 -36.14
N THR A 231 28.45 -6.50 -35.24
CA THR A 231 27.13 -7.13 -35.40
C THR A 231 26.01 -6.28 -34.82
N TYR A 232 24.87 -6.33 -35.49
CA TYR A 232 23.64 -5.62 -35.12
C TYR A 232 22.42 -6.56 -35.18
N THR A 233 22.65 -7.87 -35.28
CA THR A 233 21.58 -8.88 -35.37
C THR A 233 21.67 -9.96 -34.28
N THR A 234 22.69 -9.90 -33.43
CA THR A 234 22.84 -10.77 -32.25
C THR A 234 21.59 -10.71 -31.41
N TRP A 235 20.99 -11.86 -31.14
CA TRP A 235 19.79 -11.97 -30.33
C TRP A 235 20.13 -12.11 -28.84
N PRO A 236 19.29 -11.61 -27.92
CA PRO A 236 19.52 -11.78 -26.49
C PRO A 236 19.46 -13.24 -26.06
N SER A 237 20.31 -13.61 -25.10
CA SER A 237 20.26 -14.88 -24.39
C SER A 237 19.03 -14.94 -23.46
N GLU A 238 18.69 -16.13 -22.96
CA GLU A 238 17.62 -16.30 -21.99
C GLU A 238 17.85 -15.45 -20.73
N GLU A 239 19.08 -15.45 -20.21
CA GLU A 239 19.45 -14.60 -19.06
C GLU A 239 19.23 -13.10 -19.33
N ALA A 240 19.51 -12.64 -20.55
CA ALA A 240 19.26 -11.25 -20.94
C ALA A 240 17.76 -10.93 -20.99
N TRP A 241 16.92 -11.84 -21.51
CA TRP A 241 15.47 -11.66 -21.48
C TRP A 241 14.90 -11.68 -20.06
N THR A 242 15.39 -12.59 -19.21
CA THR A 242 15.00 -12.65 -17.80
C THR A 242 15.35 -11.37 -17.07
N GLU A 243 16.58 -10.87 -17.23
CA GLU A 243 17.02 -9.63 -16.58
C GLU A 243 16.25 -8.40 -17.10
N ALA A 244 15.97 -8.36 -18.41
CA ALA A 244 15.23 -7.24 -19.01
C ALA A 244 13.86 -7.02 -18.37
N ALA A 245 13.17 -8.08 -17.93
CA ALA A 245 11.87 -7.99 -17.29
C ALA A 245 11.87 -7.15 -15.99
N PHE A 246 12.99 -7.07 -15.28
CA PHE A 246 13.11 -6.25 -14.06
C PHE A 246 13.27 -4.77 -14.38
N TYR A 247 13.97 -4.44 -15.48
CA TYR A 247 14.32 -3.07 -15.83
C TYR A 247 13.39 -2.51 -16.92
N ARG A 248 12.08 -2.55 -16.66
CA ARG A 248 11.06 -1.96 -17.54
C ARG A 248 10.90 -0.47 -17.31
N GLY A 249 10.66 0.27 -18.39
CA GLY A 249 10.12 1.62 -18.30
C GLY A 249 8.62 1.60 -17.97
N ASN A 250 8.10 2.73 -17.51
CA ASN A 250 6.68 2.91 -17.21
C ASN A 250 5.80 2.78 -18.46
N SER A 251 4.60 2.23 -18.30
CA SER A 251 3.64 1.99 -19.39
C SER A 251 3.10 3.24 -20.09
N SER A 252 3.36 4.45 -19.56
CA SER A 252 3.10 5.71 -20.27
C SER A 252 3.95 5.90 -21.53
N GLY A 253 5.06 5.18 -21.67
CA GLY A 253 5.82 5.07 -22.91
C GLY A 253 6.50 6.36 -23.37
N PHE A 254 6.57 6.53 -24.68
CA PHE A 254 7.16 7.68 -25.36
C PHE A 254 6.40 8.97 -25.03
N GLN A 255 7.10 9.94 -24.43
CA GLN A 255 6.57 11.26 -24.09
C GLN A 255 7.46 12.38 -24.62
N ILE A 256 6.88 13.57 -24.71
CA ILE A 256 7.60 14.79 -25.12
C ILE A 256 7.44 15.93 -24.11
N MET A 257 8.40 16.84 -24.12
CA MET A 257 8.28 18.15 -23.47
C MET A 257 8.78 19.23 -24.41
N ASN A 258 7.92 20.21 -24.68
CA ASN A 258 8.28 21.39 -25.45
C ASN A 258 8.96 22.43 -24.55
N PHE A 259 10.07 22.98 -25.03
CA PHE A 259 10.85 24.00 -24.34
C PHE A 259 11.18 25.22 -25.20
N ASN A 260 10.50 25.42 -26.32
CA ASN A 260 10.61 26.61 -27.18
C ASN A 260 10.11 27.92 -26.52
N THR A 261 9.56 27.85 -25.32
CA THR A 261 9.13 29.00 -24.51
C THR A 261 9.96 29.14 -23.24
N PRO A 262 10.04 30.33 -22.60
CA PRO A 262 10.75 30.49 -21.33
C PRO A 262 10.23 29.57 -20.20
N SER A 263 8.92 29.33 -20.14
CA SER A 263 8.32 28.40 -19.20
C SER A 263 8.69 26.95 -19.51
N GLY A 264 8.63 26.54 -20.77
CA GLY A 264 9.05 25.19 -21.18
C GLY A 264 10.54 24.93 -20.91
N LEU A 265 11.41 25.92 -21.13
CA LEU A 265 12.82 25.84 -20.76
C LEU A 265 13.00 25.66 -19.25
N THR A 266 12.17 26.34 -18.44
CA THR A 266 12.15 26.18 -16.98
C THR A 266 11.69 24.78 -16.58
N ASN A 267 10.69 24.21 -17.28
CA ASN A 267 10.26 22.83 -17.07
C ASN A 267 11.40 21.84 -17.32
N LEU A 268 12.15 22.00 -18.42
CA LEU A 268 13.30 21.15 -18.70
C LEU A 268 14.37 21.27 -17.60
N LYS A 269 14.68 22.47 -17.11
CA LYS A 269 15.59 22.65 -15.98
C LYS A 269 15.08 21.98 -14.71
N ASN A 270 13.80 22.11 -14.41
CA ASN A 270 13.18 21.43 -13.27
C ASN A 270 13.24 19.91 -13.42
N TRP A 271 13.00 19.39 -14.62
CA TRP A 271 13.13 17.97 -14.95
C TRP A 271 14.54 17.45 -14.66
N ILE A 272 15.57 18.11 -15.22
CA ILE A 272 16.96 17.74 -14.98
C ILE A 272 17.33 17.89 -13.50
N ALA A 273 16.89 18.96 -12.83
CA ALA A 273 17.11 19.18 -11.40
C ALA A 273 16.42 18.14 -10.50
N SER A 274 15.42 17.44 -11.01
CA SER A 274 14.73 16.34 -10.30
C SER A 274 15.51 15.02 -10.35
N GLY A 275 16.69 15.03 -10.97
CA GLY A 275 17.47 13.81 -11.20
C GLY A 275 16.83 12.95 -12.27
N HIS A 276 16.51 13.57 -13.41
CA HIS A 276 16.13 12.89 -14.64
C HIS A 276 17.06 13.35 -15.77
N LEU A 277 17.19 12.53 -16.81
CA LEU A 277 17.83 12.88 -18.06
C LEU A 277 16.76 13.07 -19.14
N ALA A 278 17.13 13.66 -20.27
CA ALA A 278 16.22 13.82 -21.42
C ALA A 278 16.98 13.60 -22.73
N THR A 279 16.31 13.04 -23.73
CA THR A 279 16.90 12.78 -25.05
C THR A 279 16.51 13.86 -26.05
N ILE A 280 17.45 14.26 -26.91
CA ILE A 280 17.24 15.23 -27.98
C ILE A 280 17.83 14.75 -29.30
N SER A 281 17.32 15.33 -30.37
CA SER A 281 17.78 15.12 -31.74
C SER A 281 18.64 16.29 -32.20
N VAL A 282 19.82 16.02 -32.75
CA VAL A 282 20.73 17.03 -33.30
C VAL A 282 21.29 16.64 -34.67
N ASN A 283 21.77 17.63 -35.42
CA ASN A 283 22.56 17.43 -36.62
C ASN A 283 24.04 17.15 -36.31
N ALA A 284 24.47 15.91 -36.50
CA ALA A 284 25.85 15.49 -36.29
C ALA A 284 26.87 16.20 -37.22
N PHE A 285 26.46 16.67 -38.41
CA PHE A 285 27.37 17.41 -39.28
C PHE A 285 27.78 18.78 -38.72
N LYS A 286 27.18 19.21 -37.59
CA LYS A 286 27.53 20.48 -36.94
C LYS A 286 28.59 20.36 -35.85
N TYR A 287 29.09 19.16 -35.53
CA TYR A 287 30.14 19.05 -34.51
C TYR A 287 31.43 19.75 -34.94
N GLU A 288 31.74 19.77 -36.25
CA GLU A 288 32.93 20.45 -36.77
C GLU A 288 32.96 21.96 -36.45
N VAL A 289 31.78 22.60 -36.33
CA VAL A 289 31.60 24.03 -36.06
C VAL A 289 31.37 24.36 -34.58
N LEU A 290 31.55 23.40 -33.67
CA LEU A 290 31.65 23.71 -32.22
C LEU A 290 32.71 24.80 -31.99
N THR A 291 32.39 25.75 -31.11
CA THR A 291 33.37 26.76 -30.66
C THR A 291 34.51 26.09 -29.89
N SER A 292 35.58 26.83 -29.60
CA SER A 292 36.72 26.31 -28.82
C SER A 292 36.40 25.90 -27.37
N THR A 293 35.16 26.11 -26.91
CA THR A 293 34.66 25.71 -25.59
C THR A 293 33.50 24.72 -25.73
N ASP A 294 33.50 23.93 -26.81
CA ASP A 294 32.44 22.98 -27.18
C ASP A 294 31.03 23.52 -27.07
N MET A 295 30.82 24.71 -27.60
CA MET A 295 29.50 25.35 -27.52
C MET A 295 28.86 25.56 -28.87
N TRP A 296 27.59 25.19 -28.96
CA TRP A 296 26.66 25.59 -30.00
C TRP A 296 25.77 26.75 -29.54
N THR A 297 25.69 27.75 -30.41
CA THR A 297 24.90 28.97 -30.31
C THR A 297 24.13 29.14 -31.61
N LEU A 298 23.24 30.14 -31.68
CA LEU A 298 22.57 30.50 -32.93
C LEU A 298 23.55 30.93 -34.04
N ASP A 299 24.77 31.34 -33.69
CA ASP A 299 25.76 31.83 -34.65
C ASP A 299 26.44 30.70 -35.43
N ASN A 300 26.62 29.52 -34.82
CA ASN A 300 27.30 28.37 -35.42
C ASN A 300 26.40 27.14 -35.61
N TYR A 301 25.27 27.04 -34.92
CA TYR A 301 24.28 25.97 -35.09
C TYR A 301 23.05 26.46 -35.85
N ASN A 302 23.23 26.76 -37.13
CA ASN A 302 22.17 27.24 -38.01
C ASN A 302 21.61 26.10 -38.87
N THR A 303 20.84 25.21 -38.25
CA THR A 303 20.15 24.09 -38.90
C THR A 303 18.89 23.72 -38.11
N GLU A 304 17.88 23.26 -38.82
CA GLU A 304 16.68 22.63 -38.25
C GLU A 304 16.64 21.13 -38.54
N ASP A 305 17.44 20.66 -39.49
CA ASP A 305 17.62 19.24 -39.79
C ASP A 305 18.33 18.51 -38.63
N THR A 306 18.07 17.21 -38.50
CA THR A 306 18.67 16.35 -37.48
C THR A 306 18.88 14.93 -38.01
N ASN A 307 19.90 14.22 -37.51
CA ASN A 307 20.19 12.83 -37.86
C ASN A 307 20.75 12.00 -36.70
N HIS A 308 20.97 12.60 -35.53
CA HIS A 308 21.69 11.99 -34.41
C HIS A 308 20.97 12.20 -33.08
N ALA A 309 21.15 11.26 -32.16
CA ALA A 309 20.54 11.29 -30.83
C ALA A 309 21.59 11.58 -29.75
N ASN A 310 21.27 12.47 -28.81
CA ASN A 310 22.09 12.78 -27.65
C ASN A 310 21.26 12.95 -26.37
N THR A 311 21.94 12.98 -25.23
CA THR A 311 21.30 13.05 -23.91
C THR A 311 21.64 14.34 -23.18
N ILE A 312 20.64 15.11 -22.76
CA ILE A 312 20.79 16.25 -21.86
C ILE A 312 21.07 15.71 -20.45
N VAL A 313 22.19 16.15 -19.88
CA VAL A 313 22.67 15.68 -18.57
C VAL A 313 22.80 16.80 -17.54
N GLY A 314 22.67 18.05 -17.96
CA GLY A 314 22.86 19.17 -17.05
C GLY A 314 22.57 20.51 -17.69
N TYR A 315 22.70 21.55 -16.90
CA TYR A 315 22.68 22.94 -17.34
C TYR A 315 23.44 23.81 -16.36
N ASP A 316 23.89 24.96 -16.84
CA ASP A 316 24.53 25.98 -16.01
C ASP A 316 24.13 27.37 -16.50
N ASP A 317 23.40 28.12 -15.68
CA ASP A 317 22.92 29.48 -15.93
C ASP A 317 24.07 30.51 -15.97
N SER A 318 25.25 30.17 -15.45
CA SER A 318 26.38 31.08 -15.30
C SER A 318 27.35 31.07 -16.48
N ILE A 319 27.27 30.07 -17.36
CA ILE A 319 28.09 30.00 -18.58
C ILE A 319 27.81 31.23 -19.44
N ASN A 320 28.84 32.02 -19.72
CA ASN A 320 28.71 33.22 -20.54
C ASN A 320 29.34 33.01 -21.92
N TYR A 321 28.71 33.58 -22.95
CA TYR A 321 29.13 33.46 -24.33
C TYR A 321 28.68 34.66 -25.15
N THR A 322 29.23 34.82 -26.35
CA THR A 322 28.74 35.82 -27.31
C THR A 322 27.85 35.13 -28.33
N GLU A 323 26.66 35.67 -28.56
CA GLU A 323 25.72 35.19 -29.56
C GLU A 323 25.02 36.40 -30.19
N ASN A 324 24.98 36.47 -31.52
CA ASN A 324 24.51 37.64 -32.28
C ASN A 324 25.19 38.96 -31.86
N GLY A 325 26.45 38.89 -31.42
CA GLY A 325 27.21 40.06 -30.96
C GLY A 325 26.87 40.58 -29.56
N GLU A 326 26.00 39.87 -28.82
CA GLU A 326 25.64 40.19 -27.44
C GLU A 326 26.21 39.16 -26.46
N VAL A 327 26.61 39.60 -25.27
CA VAL A 327 26.97 38.67 -24.18
C VAL A 327 25.69 38.07 -23.61
N ARG A 328 25.60 36.74 -23.62
CA ARG A 328 24.48 35.94 -23.11
C ARG A 328 24.96 34.94 -22.07
N TYR A 329 24.00 34.35 -21.37
CA TYR A 329 24.23 33.43 -20.26
C TYR A 329 23.34 32.20 -20.37
N GLY A 330 23.89 31.05 -19.98
CA GLY A 330 23.13 29.83 -19.78
C GLY A 330 23.20 28.84 -20.94
N ALA A 331 23.59 27.60 -20.63
CA ALA A 331 23.64 26.51 -21.60
C ALA A 331 23.23 25.18 -20.95
N PHE A 332 22.80 24.22 -21.79
CA PHE A 332 22.60 22.82 -21.41
C PHE A 332 23.86 22.01 -21.74
N LYS A 333 24.22 21.09 -20.83
CA LYS A 333 25.28 20.10 -21.03
C LYS A 333 24.67 18.86 -21.65
N VAL A 334 25.30 18.36 -22.71
CA VAL A 334 24.79 17.25 -23.51
C VAL A 334 25.88 16.20 -23.69
N ALA A 335 25.56 14.94 -23.39
CA ALA A 335 26.43 13.79 -23.61
C ALA A 335 26.24 13.24 -25.02
N ASN A 336 27.36 12.94 -25.68
CA ASN A 336 27.38 12.24 -26.96
C ASN A 336 27.78 10.77 -26.77
N SER A 337 27.59 9.94 -27.79
CA SER A 337 27.89 8.50 -27.80
C SER A 337 29.05 8.17 -28.74
N TRP A 338 30.01 9.09 -28.93
CA TRP A 338 31.17 8.91 -29.82
C TRP A 338 32.50 8.76 -29.06
N GLY A 339 32.45 8.46 -27.77
CA GLY A 339 33.61 8.43 -26.89
C GLY A 339 34.17 9.82 -26.61
N VAL A 340 35.31 9.83 -25.91
CA VAL A 340 36.03 11.05 -25.52
C VAL A 340 37.08 11.40 -26.59
N GLY A 341 36.99 12.61 -27.14
CA GLY A 341 37.91 13.19 -28.10
C GLY A 341 37.65 12.86 -29.57
N GLY A 342 38.26 13.66 -30.46
CA GLY A 342 38.24 13.47 -31.91
C GLY A 342 37.12 14.22 -32.65
N TRP A 343 35.92 14.31 -32.05
CA TRP A 343 34.77 15.03 -32.61
C TRP A 343 34.50 16.39 -31.94
N GLU A 344 34.98 16.55 -30.70
CA GLU A 344 34.86 17.74 -29.84
C GLU A 344 36.18 18.54 -29.78
N LYS A 345 36.16 19.73 -29.17
CA LYS A 345 37.31 20.63 -28.99
C LYS A 345 37.96 20.49 -27.62
N ASP A 346 37.19 20.17 -26.59
CA ASP A 346 37.57 19.84 -25.22
C ASP A 346 37.23 18.35 -24.99
N PRO A 347 38.24 17.46 -24.84
CA PRO A 347 38.00 16.02 -24.85
C PRO A 347 37.41 15.52 -23.53
N ASP A 348 36.10 15.69 -23.34
CA ASP A 348 35.35 15.19 -22.18
C ASP A 348 34.11 14.34 -22.53
N GLY A 349 33.75 14.22 -23.81
CA GLY A 349 32.60 13.49 -24.31
C GLY A 349 31.28 14.27 -24.29
N PHE A 350 31.34 15.56 -23.95
CA PHE A 350 30.19 16.43 -23.81
C PHE A 350 30.30 17.66 -24.72
N TYR A 351 29.18 18.34 -24.90
CA TYR A 351 29.17 19.69 -25.43
C TYR A 351 28.09 20.52 -24.74
N TRP A 352 28.17 21.82 -24.95
CA TRP A 352 27.22 22.80 -24.46
C TRP A 352 26.38 23.33 -25.60
N ILE A 353 25.08 23.50 -25.36
CA ILE A 353 24.19 24.19 -26.29
C ILE A 353 23.45 25.31 -25.56
N SER A 354 23.58 26.53 -26.08
CA SER A 354 22.95 27.72 -25.52
C SER A 354 21.43 27.56 -25.36
N TYR A 355 20.86 28.26 -24.39
CA TYR A 355 19.40 28.26 -24.18
C TYR A 355 18.62 28.77 -25.40
N GLU A 356 19.20 29.67 -26.19
CA GLU A 356 18.55 30.23 -27.37
C GLU A 356 18.61 29.27 -28.57
N ALA A 357 19.74 28.59 -28.79
CA ALA A 357 19.80 27.51 -29.78
C ALA A 357 18.85 26.36 -29.40
N MET A 358 18.77 25.98 -28.12
CA MET A 358 17.79 24.99 -27.65
C MET A 358 16.36 25.42 -27.97
N LYS A 359 15.95 26.63 -27.55
CA LYS A 359 14.58 27.12 -27.78
C LYS A 359 14.17 27.23 -29.25
N GLN A 360 15.12 27.48 -30.16
CA GLN A 360 14.80 27.88 -31.54
C GLN A 360 15.23 26.87 -32.61
N ARG A 361 16.05 25.88 -32.27
CA ARG A 361 16.53 24.85 -33.21
C ARG A 361 16.09 23.46 -32.78
N ILE A 362 16.19 23.15 -31.49
CA ILE A 362 15.84 21.84 -30.92
C ILE A 362 14.37 21.78 -30.49
N GLU A 363 13.91 22.78 -29.74
CA GLU A 363 12.51 23.05 -29.33
C GLU A 363 11.83 22.04 -28.38
N TYR A 364 12.21 20.76 -28.41
CA TYR A 364 11.60 19.71 -27.60
C TYR A 364 12.60 18.60 -27.24
N CYS A 365 12.27 17.83 -26.21
CA CYS A 365 12.97 16.60 -25.85
C CYS A 365 11.98 15.46 -25.68
N MET A 366 12.54 14.25 -25.71
CA MET A 366 11.81 13.00 -25.56
C MET A 366 12.34 12.26 -24.34
N PHE A 367 11.44 11.58 -23.64
CA PHE A 367 11.77 10.75 -22.49
C PHE A 367 10.65 9.75 -22.23
N TYR A 368 10.92 8.86 -21.29
CA TYR A 368 9.96 7.93 -20.71
C TYR A 368 10.24 7.89 -19.20
N HIS A 369 9.21 7.54 -18.43
CA HIS A 369 9.37 7.36 -17.00
C HIS A 369 9.87 5.96 -16.67
N ASP A 370 10.49 5.83 -15.52
CA ASP A 370 10.92 4.55 -15.01
C ASP A 370 9.80 3.82 -14.25
N MET A 371 9.88 2.50 -14.15
CA MET A 371 8.97 1.69 -13.33
C MET A 371 9.63 1.37 -11.99
N ILE A 372 9.53 2.31 -11.04
CA ILE A 372 10.26 2.26 -9.78
C ILE A 372 9.71 1.19 -8.83
N GLY A 373 10.61 0.38 -8.27
CA GLY A 373 10.33 -0.68 -7.30
C GLY A 373 9.58 -1.85 -7.93
N TYR A 374 9.82 -2.11 -9.22
CA TYR A 374 9.11 -3.12 -9.97
C TYR A 374 9.75 -4.50 -9.86
N GLU A 375 8.94 -5.51 -9.58
CA GLU A 375 9.32 -6.91 -9.66
C GLU A 375 8.30 -7.63 -10.57
N PRO A 376 8.74 -8.34 -11.62
CA PRO A 376 7.84 -9.10 -12.48
C PRO A 376 7.29 -10.32 -11.73
N GLU A 377 5.96 -10.44 -11.68
CA GLU A 377 5.28 -11.53 -10.97
C GLU A 377 4.80 -12.66 -11.90
N LEU A 378 4.67 -12.37 -13.20
CA LEU A 378 4.21 -13.33 -14.20
C LEU A 378 5.08 -13.26 -15.45
N LEU A 379 5.93 -14.26 -15.62
CA LEU A 379 6.78 -14.40 -16.80
C LEU A 379 6.26 -15.53 -17.69
N ALA A 380 6.23 -15.27 -18.99
CA ALA A 380 6.03 -16.28 -20.01
C ALA A 380 7.36 -16.59 -20.70
N ALA A 381 7.60 -17.86 -21.01
CA ALA A 381 8.76 -18.32 -21.74
C ALA A 381 8.31 -19.06 -23.01
N PHE A 382 8.99 -18.84 -24.13
CA PHE A 382 8.72 -19.60 -25.35
C PHE A 382 9.96 -19.80 -26.21
N GLU A 383 9.96 -20.85 -27.03
CA GLU A 383 11.04 -21.18 -27.97
C GLU A 383 10.49 -21.42 -29.37
N ILE A 384 11.14 -20.81 -30.35
CA ILE A 384 10.80 -20.93 -31.76
C ILE A 384 12.09 -21.11 -32.55
N SER A 385 12.16 -22.14 -33.38
CA SER A 385 13.18 -22.31 -34.40
C SER A 385 12.62 -21.88 -35.76
N HIS A 386 12.95 -20.68 -36.23
CA HIS A 386 12.61 -20.19 -37.57
C HIS A 386 13.85 -19.56 -38.21
N GLN A 387 14.07 -19.74 -39.52
CA GLN A 387 15.22 -19.16 -40.22
C GLN A 387 15.10 -17.65 -40.47
N LYS A 388 13.90 -17.10 -40.27
CA LYS A 388 13.57 -15.69 -40.47
C LYS A 388 12.62 -15.21 -39.38
N ARG A 389 13.15 -14.70 -38.27
CA ARG A 389 12.36 -14.34 -37.09
C ARG A 389 11.29 -13.28 -37.35
N SER A 390 11.57 -12.30 -38.23
CA SER A 390 10.61 -11.24 -38.58
C SER A 390 9.40 -11.72 -39.40
N GLU A 391 9.38 -12.96 -39.91
CA GLU A 391 8.18 -13.53 -40.55
C GLU A 391 7.13 -13.99 -39.51
N CYS A 392 7.53 -14.13 -38.23
CA CYS A 392 6.66 -14.59 -37.15
C CYS A 392 6.16 -13.40 -36.30
N THR A 393 4.86 -13.13 -36.35
CA THR A 393 4.19 -12.27 -35.36
C THR A 393 3.78 -13.11 -34.15
N ILE A 394 4.30 -12.78 -32.97
CA ILE A 394 4.16 -13.56 -31.74
C ILE A 394 3.28 -12.81 -30.74
N ARG A 395 2.29 -13.51 -30.19
CA ARG A 395 1.36 -12.97 -29.20
C ARG A 395 1.11 -13.96 -28.09
N ILE A 396 1.18 -13.49 -26.85
CA ILE A 396 0.77 -14.26 -25.67
C ILE A 396 -0.60 -13.74 -25.24
N GLY A 397 -1.50 -14.63 -24.84
CA GLY A 397 -2.83 -14.24 -24.40
C GLY A 397 -3.33 -15.03 -23.21
N LEU A 398 -4.27 -14.41 -22.50
CA LEU A 398 -5.02 -14.97 -21.38
C LEU A 398 -6.44 -15.33 -21.86
N GLY A 399 -6.92 -16.52 -21.47
CA GLY A 399 -8.23 -17.05 -21.84
C GLY A 399 -8.24 -17.80 -23.17
N ASN A 400 -9.43 -17.91 -23.79
CA ASN A 400 -9.60 -18.65 -25.03
C ASN A 400 -9.00 -17.88 -26.23
N PRO A 401 -8.23 -18.50 -27.13
CA PRO A 401 -7.64 -17.81 -28.29
C PRO A 401 -8.64 -17.10 -29.22
N ASN A 402 -9.88 -17.62 -29.33
CA ASN A 402 -10.93 -17.07 -30.19
C ASN A 402 -11.75 -15.95 -29.50
N SER A 403 -11.59 -15.79 -28.19
CA SER A 403 -12.27 -14.80 -27.36
C SER A 403 -11.41 -14.48 -26.14
N SER A 404 -10.22 -13.93 -26.40
CA SER A 404 -9.22 -13.70 -25.37
C SER A 404 -9.68 -12.63 -24.38
N ILE A 405 -9.24 -12.77 -23.12
CA ILE A 405 -9.47 -11.77 -22.07
C ILE A 405 -8.57 -10.56 -22.31
N THR A 406 -7.28 -10.84 -22.53
CA THR A 406 -6.27 -9.85 -22.89
C THR A 406 -5.13 -10.53 -23.65
N THR A 407 -4.31 -9.73 -24.34
CA THR A 407 -3.14 -10.22 -25.09
C THR A 407 -2.00 -9.22 -25.06
N LYS A 408 -0.77 -9.73 -25.10
CA LYS A 408 0.47 -8.96 -25.24
C LYS A 408 1.20 -9.43 -26.50
N SER A 409 1.49 -8.51 -27.41
CA SER A 409 2.16 -8.82 -28.68
C SER A 409 3.67 -8.59 -28.54
N PHE A 410 4.45 -9.66 -28.47
CA PHE A 410 5.92 -9.58 -28.41
C PHE A 410 6.48 -8.81 -29.62
N SER A 411 5.93 -9.08 -30.81
CA SER A 411 6.36 -8.44 -32.07
C SER A 411 5.90 -6.99 -32.22
N GLN A 412 5.29 -6.36 -31.21
CA GLN A 412 4.88 -4.96 -31.29
C GLN A 412 6.08 -4.02 -31.37
N TYR A 413 7.12 -4.27 -30.58
CA TYR A 413 8.36 -3.48 -30.55
C TYR A 413 9.59 -4.33 -30.85
N VAL A 414 9.41 -5.58 -31.30
CA VAL A 414 10.52 -6.48 -31.61
C VAL A 414 10.46 -6.86 -33.08
N ASP A 415 11.32 -6.22 -33.87
CA ASP A 415 11.65 -6.55 -35.24
C ASP A 415 13.18 -6.58 -35.44
N GLY A 416 13.77 -7.75 -35.18
CA GLY A 416 15.18 -8.00 -35.44
C GLY A 416 15.47 -8.47 -36.88
N GLY A 417 14.53 -8.34 -37.81
CA GLY A 417 14.70 -8.70 -39.22
C GLY A 417 14.73 -10.19 -39.57
N ALA A 418 14.94 -10.48 -40.86
CA ALA A 418 14.81 -11.81 -41.45
C ALA A 418 16.06 -12.70 -41.25
N VAL A 419 16.49 -12.87 -40.00
CA VAL A 419 17.58 -13.76 -39.59
C VAL A 419 17.05 -14.88 -38.67
N PRO A 420 17.79 -15.98 -38.42
CA PRO A 420 17.28 -17.06 -37.58
C PRO A 420 17.01 -16.63 -36.13
N PHE A 421 15.99 -17.23 -35.50
CA PHE A 421 15.91 -17.26 -34.03
C PHE A 421 17.08 -18.06 -33.45
N PRO A 422 17.61 -17.69 -32.27
CA PRO A 422 18.57 -18.52 -31.57
C PRO A 422 17.91 -19.73 -30.90
N GLN A 423 18.73 -20.66 -30.43
CA GLN A 423 18.28 -21.86 -29.71
C GLN A 423 18.26 -21.62 -28.19
N ASN A 424 17.44 -20.68 -27.73
CA ASN A 424 17.19 -20.43 -26.31
C ASN A 424 15.77 -19.87 -26.11
N SER A 425 15.30 -19.94 -24.87
CA SER A 425 14.01 -19.35 -24.49
C SER A 425 14.05 -17.83 -24.54
N ILE A 426 12.94 -17.27 -25.03
CA ILE A 426 12.61 -15.86 -24.94
C ILE A 426 11.67 -15.70 -23.75
N ILE A 427 12.02 -14.78 -22.85
CA ILE A 427 11.22 -14.48 -21.66
C ILE A 427 10.49 -13.16 -21.90
N LEU A 428 9.19 -13.15 -21.64
CA LEU A 428 8.33 -11.98 -21.73
C LEU A 428 7.60 -11.80 -20.41
N ASP A 429 7.79 -10.65 -19.80
CA ASP A 429 6.98 -10.21 -18.69
C ASP A 429 5.54 -9.94 -19.14
N ILE A 430 4.59 -10.62 -18.51
CA ILE A 430 3.14 -10.50 -18.72
C ILE A 430 2.42 -10.22 -17.40
N THR A 431 3.11 -9.65 -16.41
CA THR A 431 2.57 -9.33 -15.07
C THR A 431 1.26 -8.56 -15.14
N GLU A 432 1.09 -7.70 -16.14
CA GLU A 432 -0.16 -6.98 -16.36
C GLU A 432 -1.39 -7.89 -16.51
N PHE A 433 -1.24 -9.16 -16.93
CA PHE A 433 -2.35 -10.11 -17.08
C PHE A 433 -3.02 -10.44 -15.75
N ALA A 434 -2.28 -10.39 -14.64
CA ALA A 434 -2.83 -10.63 -13.31
C ALA A 434 -3.92 -9.62 -12.93
N SER A 435 -3.89 -8.41 -13.50
CA SER A 435 -4.93 -7.39 -13.25
C SER A 435 -6.27 -7.65 -13.96
N TYR A 436 -6.30 -8.55 -14.94
CA TYR A 436 -7.50 -8.85 -15.72
C TYR A 436 -8.33 -10.01 -15.15
N VAL A 437 -7.77 -10.75 -14.20
CA VAL A 437 -8.41 -11.92 -13.60
C VAL A 437 -8.23 -11.93 -12.08
N PRO A 438 -9.21 -12.47 -11.34
CA PRO A 438 -9.12 -12.73 -9.91
C PRO A 438 -7.85 -13.45 -9.42
N SER A 439 -7.46 -14.45 -10.19
CA SER A 439 -6.25 -15.26 -10.01
C SER A 439 -5.84 -15.74 -11.39
N VAL A 440 -4.53 -15.85 -11.59
CA VAL A 440 -3.95 -16.45 -12.80
C VAL A 440 -3.98 -17.98 -12.75
N TYR A 441 -4.08 -18.57 -11.55
CA TYR A 441 -4.20 -20.01 -11.38
C TYR A 441 -5.59 -20.49 -11.82
N GLY A 442 -5.63 -21.64 -12.48
CA GLY A 442 -6.82 -22.17 -13.15
C GLY A 442 -7.17 -21.47 -14.47
N GLN A 443 -6.42 -20.44 -14.87
CA GLN A 443 -6.63 -19.76 -16.15
C GLN A 443 -5.83 -20.41 -17.27
N SER A 444 -6.43 -20.43 -18.47
CA SER A 444 -5.72 -20.83 -19.68
C SER A 444 -4.94 -19.65 -20.27
N PHE A 445 -3.74 -19.93 -20.73
CA PHE A 445 -2.88 -19.04 -21.50
C PHE A 445 -2.62 -19.66 -22.85
N PHE A 446 -2.31 -18.84 -23.85
CA PHE A 446 -1.92 -19.32 -25.16
C PHE A 446 -0.77 -18.51 -25.73
N LEU A 447 0.10 -19.20 -26.47
CA LEU A 447 1.06 -18.61 -27.40
C LEU A 447 0.48 -18.73 -28.80
N ARG A 448 0.26 -17.60 -29.47
CA ARG A 448 -0.16 -17.53 -30.87
C ARG A 448 1.00 -17.04 -31.73
N ILE A 449 1.25 -17.77 -32.82
CA ILE A 449 2.25 -17.37 -33.82
C ILE A 449 1.57 -17.29 -35.19
N ASP A 450 1.52 -16.08 -35.74
CA ASP A 450 1.14 -15.81 -37.11
C ASP A 450 2.42 -15.74 -37.95
N ASP A 451 2.69 -16.78 -38.73
CA ASP A 451 3.75 -16.77 -39.73
C ASP A 451 3.14 -16.19 -41.01
N GLY A 452 3.42 -14.92 -41.28
CA GLY A 452 2.86 -14.18 -42.43
C GLY A 452 3.82 -14.10 -43.61
N GLY A 453 4.94 -14.81 -43.53
CA GLY A 453 6.08 -14.63 -44.40
C GLY A 453 6.04 -15.42 -45.70
N THR A 454 7.23 -15.86 -46.11
CA THR A 454 7.44 -16.63 -47.33
C THR A 454 7.00 -18.10 -47.15
N SER A 455 7.48 -19.02 -47.98
CA SER A 455 7.30 -20.46 -47.77
C SER A 455 8.27 -21.04 -46.72
N THR A 456 9.00 -20.19 -46.01
CA THR A 456 9.87 -20.61 -44.91
C THR A 456 8.99 -20.92 -43.72
N VAL A 457 9.26 -22.01 -43.03
CA VAL A 457 8.52 -22.44 -41.86
C VAL A 457 9.50 -22.74 -40.74
N GLY A 458 9.00 -22.71 -39.52
CA GLY A 458 9.73 -23.01 -38.30
C GLY A 458 8.98 -23.96 -37.41
N ILE A 459 9.51 -24.20 -36.22
CA ILE A 459 8.94 -25.09 -35.22
C ILE A 459 8.87 -24.33 -33.90
N VAL A 460 7.69 -24.30 -33.30
CA VAL A 460 7.45 -23.82 -31.94
C VAL A 460 7.70 -25.01 -31.03
N THR A 461 8.68 -24.92 -30.15
CA THR A 461 9.14 -26.06 -29.35
C THR A 461 8.73 -25.98 -27.89
N ARG A 462 8.43 -24.78 -27.39
CA ARG A 462 8.13 -24.56 -25.97
C ARG A 462 7.20 -23.37 -25.77
N PHE A 463 6.28 -23.51 -24.82
CA PHE A 463 5.55 -22.40 -24.20
C PHE A 463 5.36 -22.72 -22.72
N ALA A 464 5.65 -21.75 -21.86
CA ALA A 464 5.51 -21.87 -20.42
C ALA A 464 5.07 -20.54 -19.81
N VAL A 465 4.39 -20.60 -18.66
CA VAL A 465 4.06 -19.44 -17.82
C VAL A 465 4.36 -19.83 -16.38
N LYS A 466 5.13 -19.01 -15.67
CA LYS A 466 5.77 -19.40 -14.40
C LYS A 466 6.56 -20.71 -14.56
N GLN A 467 6.24 -21.73 -13.75
CA GLN A 467 6.90 -23.03 -13.75
C GLN A 467 6.13 -24.08 -14.59
N GLU A 468 4.95 -23.72 -15.10
CA GLU A 468 4.09 -24.65 -15.82
C GLU A 468 4.39 -24.58 -17.32
N GLU A 469 4.59 -25.74 -17.94
CA GLU A 469 4.86 -25.87 -19.38
C GLU A 469 3.65 -26.42 -20.12
N SER A 470 3.45 -25.95 -21.35
CA SER A 470 2.44 -26.47 -22.27
C SER A 470 2.68 -27.95 -22.56
N GLU A 471 1.64 -28.77 -22.41
CA GLU A 471 1.69 -30.20 -22.77
C GLU A 471 1.54 -30.44 -24.29
N ASP A 472 1.21 -29.40 -25.07
CA ASP A 472 1.11 -29.51 -26.53
C ASP A 472 2.45 -29.92 -27.16
N ALA A 473 2.38 -30.85 -28.12
CA ALA A 473 3.55 -31.26 -28.88
C ALA A 473 4.09 -30.10 -29.74
N PRO A 474 5.42 -30.03 -29.98
CA PRO A 474 6.01 -29.04 -30.87
C PRO A 474 5.28 -28.97 -32.22
N CYS A 475 4.95 -27.77 -32.67
CA CYS A 475 4.15 -27.56 -33.86
C CYS A 475 4.90 -26.74 -34.91
N GLN A 476 4.63 -27.02 -36.19
CA GLN A 476 5.26 -26.32 -37.31
C GLN A 476 4.46 -25.06 -37.66
N THR A 477 5.13 -23.93 -37.86
CA THR A 477 4.46 -22.70 -38.34
C THR A 477 3.94 -22.87 -39.77
N ASN A 478 2.95 -22.06 -40.14
CA ASN A 478 2.32 -22.08 -41.46
C ASN A 478 2.02 -20.65 -41.93
N SER A 479 2.40 -20.36 -43.17
CA SER A 479 2.20 -19.06 -43.83
C SER A 479 0.73 -18.63 -43.99
N SER A 480 -0.23 -19.53 -43.75
CA SER A 480 -1.66 -19.32 -44.04
C SER A 480 -2.57 -19.31 -42.81
N THR A 481 -2.13 -19.88 -41.68
CA THR A 481 -2.96 -20.02 -40.48
C THR A 481 -2.11 -19.89 -39.22
N PRO A 482 -2.56 -19.15 -38.19
CA PRO A 482 -1.86 -19.11 -36.92
C PRO A 482 -1.77 -20.49 -36.28
N VAL A 483 -0.68 -20.71 -35.56
CA VAL A 483 -0.49 -21.88 -34.68
C VAL A 483 -0.56 -21.46 -33.22
N TYR A 484 -0.96 -22.41 -32.37
CA TYR A 484 -1.19 -22.20 -30.95
C TYR A 484 -0.50 -23.28 -30.14
N LEU A 485 0.08 -22.89 -29.01
CA LEU A 485 0.34 -23.77 -27.86
C LEU A 485 -0.51 -23.23 -26.72
N ASP A 486 -1.28 -24.10 -26.08
CA ASP A 486 -2.14 -23.77 -24.94
C ASP A 486 -1.54 -24.31 -23.64
N LEU A 487 -1.73 -23.57 -22.56
CA LEU A 487 -1.32 -23.92 -21.20
C LEU A 487 -2.45 -23.56 -20.25
N THR A 488 -2.62 -24.31 -19.16
CA THR A 488 -3.47 -23.88 -18.03
C THR A 488 -2.66 -23.93 -16.76
N LEU A 489 -2.58 -22.81 -16.03
CA LEU A 489 -1.88 -22.79 -14.75
C LEU A 489 -2.64 -23.66 -13.75
N SER A 490 -1.93 -24.59 -13.11
CA SER A 490 -2.54 -25.53 -12.17
C SER A 490 -2.99 -24.84 -10.89
N LEU A 491 -4.11 -25.29 -10.32
CA LEU A 491 -4.51 -24.92 -8.95
C LEU A 491 -3.88 -25.85 -7.90
N LEU A 492 -3.14 -26.89 -8.31
CA LEU A 492 -2.43 -27.77 -7.38
C LEU A 492 -1.33 -27.01 -6.65
N GLY A 493 -1.08 -27.35 -5.39
CA GLY A 493 -0.13 -26.61 -4.56
C GLY A 493 -0.53 -25.16 -4.29
N GLN A 494 -1.82 -24.91 -4.05
CA GLN A 494 -2.35 -23.60 -3.67
C GLN A 494 -3.25 -23.69 -2.43
N ILE A 495 -3.46 -22.55 -1.78
CA ILE A 495 -4.47 -22.38 -0.75
C ILE A 495 -5.65 -21.61 -1.34
N LEU A 496 -6.88 -22.12 -1.19
CA LEU A 496 -8.09 -21.42 -1.57
C LEU A 496 -8.77 -20.84 -0.32
N ILE A 497 -9.21 -19.58 -0.42
CA ILE A 497 -9.83 -18.81 0.63
C ILE A 497 -11.35 -18.93 0.50
N ASN A 498 -11.97 -19.53 1.52
CA ASN A 498 -13.41 -19.73 1.68
C ASN A 498 -14.10 -20.52 0.56
N THR A 499 -13.36 -21.31 -0.22
CA THR A 499 -13.89 -22.19 -1.28
C THR A 499 -13.01 -23.44 -1.44
N ASP A 500 -13.60 -24.57 -1.86
CA ASP A 500 -12.89 -25.78 -2.30
C ASP A 500 -12.99 -26.01 -3.82
N ALA A 501 -13.63 -25.10 -4.54
CA ALA A 501 -13.90 -25.23 -5.97
C ALA A 501 -13.48 -23.97 -6.74
N GLY A 502 -12.80 -24.19 -7.87
CA GLY A 502 -12.36 -23.11 -8.75
C GLY A 502 -11.26 -22.28 -8.10
N HIS A 503 -11.51 -20.98 -7.96
CA HIS A 503 -10.58 -19.99 -7.40
C HIS A 503 -11.26 -19.18 -6.30
N SER A 504 -10.45 -18.62 -5.41
CA SER A 504 -10.88 -17.72 -4.35
C SER A 504 -11.47 -16.42 -4.89
N VAL A 505 -12.37 -15.81 -4.13
CA VAL A 505 -12.86 -14.46 -4.43
C VAL A 505 -11.77 -13.45 -4.01
N PRO A 506 -11.23 -12.64 -4.93
CA PRO A 506 -10.18 -11.67 -4.60
C PRO A 506 -10.67 -10.57 -3.68
N ASN A 507 -9.75 -10.03 -2.88
CA ASN A 507 -10.00 -8.90 -1.99
C ASN A 507 -11.22 -9.12 -1.09
N GLN A 508 -11.46 -10.38 -0.73
CA GLN A 508 -12.50 -10.70 0.23
C GLN A 508 -12.14 -10.04 1.55
N LYS A 509 -13.04 -9.19 2.06
CA LYS A 509 -12.87 -8.55 3.35
C LYS A 509 -13.08 -9.56 4.47
N VAL A 510 -12.07 -9.74 5.31
CA VAL A 510 -12.13 -10.55 6.52
C VAL A 510 -11.71 -9.68 7.69
N ALA A 511 -12.54 -9.61 8.73
CA ALA A 511 -12.21 -8.83 9.92
C ALA A 511 -11.06 -9.49 10.69
N ALA A 512 -10.15 -8.70 11.27
CA ALA A 512 -9.07 -9.21 12.11
C ALA A 512 -9.61 -10.00 13.32
N GLY A 513 -9.10 -11.22 13.51
CA GLY A 513 -9.57 -12.15 14.53
C GLY A 513 -10.90 -12.85 14.24
N ALA A 514 -11.52 -12.64 13.06
CA ALA A 514 -12.70 -13.38 12.62
C ALA A 514 -12.32 -14.70 11.95
N ASP A 515 -13.30 -15.59 11.75
CA ASP A 515 -13.07 -16.88 11.12
C ASP A 515 -12.78 -16.75 9.61
N VAL A 516 -11.79 -17.50 9.14
CA VAL A 516 -11.47 -17.76 7.73
C VAL A 516 -11.36 -19.27 7.51
N SER A 517 -11.84 -19.72 6.36
CA SER A 517 -11.72 -21.11 5.90
C SER A 517 -10.68 -21.18 4.80
N LEU A 518 -9.66 -22.01 4.98
CA LEU A 518 -8.56 -22.17 4.02
C LEU A 518 -8.53 -23.62 3.53
N PHE A 519 -8.77 -23.83 2.24
CA PHE A 519 -8.73 -25.15 1.60
C PHE A 519 -7.39 -25.38 0.93
N PHE A 520 -6.81 -26.54 1.16
CA PHE A 520 -5.50 -26.92 0.64
C PHE A 520 -5.68 -27.83 -0.57
N THR A 521 -5.25 -27.37 -1.74
CA THR A 521 -5.23 -28.24 -2.91
C THR A 521 -4.09 -29.27 -2.77
N PRO A 522 -4.17 -30.43 -3.46
CA PRO A 522 -3.16 -31.48 -3.33
C PRO A 522 -1.74 -30.96 -3.62
N VAL A 523 -0.81 -31.29 -2.73
CA VAL A 523 0.63 -31.02 -2.88
C VAL A 523 1.47 -32.05 -2.14
N GLU A 524 2.70 -32.26 -2.61
CA GLU A 524 3.70 -33.01 -1.87
C GLU A 524 4.37 -32.13 -0.81
N TRP A 525 4.34 -32.59 0.44
CA TRP A 525 4.96 -31.90 1.56
C TRP A 525 6.20 -32.66 2.01
N ASP A 526 7.31 -31.93 2.14
CA ASP A 526 8.57 -32.48 2.65
C ASP A 526 8.60 -32.60 4.19
N SER A 527 7.55 -32.11 4.87
CA SER A 527 7.40 -32.10 6.32
C SER A 527 6.09 -32.72 6.75
N GLY A 528 6.10 -33.43 7.89
CA GLY A 528 4.89 -33.98 8.51
C GLY A 528 4.05 -32.94 9.25
N GLN A 529 4.51 -31.70 9.37
CA GLN A 529 3.82 -30.60 10.06
C GLN A 529 4.01 -29.27 9.32
N PHE A 530 3.08 -28.33 9.51
CA PHE A 530 3.09 -27.00 8.90
C PHE A 530 2.44 -25.95 9.82
N ARG A 531 2.63 -24.68 9.51
CA ARG A 531 1.88 -23.56 10.12
C ARG A 531 1.56 -22.50 9.09
N LEU A 532 0.66 -21.59 9.43
CA LEU A 532 0.21 -20.53 8.55
C LEU A 532 0.87 -19.19 8.87
N TYR A 533 1.12 -18.46 7.79
CA TYR A 533 1.62 -17.10 7.78
C TYR A 533 0.65 -16.22 6.99
N VAL A 534 0.68 -14.93 7.30
CA VAL A 534 0.08 -13.89 6.49
C VAL A 534 1.21 -13.06 5.87
N SER A 535 1.11 -12.78 4.56
CA SER A 535 2.19 -12.21 3.73
C SER A 535 1.66 -11.07 2.87
N SER A 536 2.46 -10.03 2.67
CA SER A 536 2.15 -8.96 1.71
C SER A 536 2.51 -9.33 0.27
N ASP A 537 3.26 -10.41 0.06
CA ASP A 537 3.70 -10.91 -1.24
C ASP A 537 3.08 -12.28 -1.57
N ASN A 538 3.10 -12.64 -2.86
CA ASN A 538 2.62 -13.93 -3.38
C ASN A 538 3.75 -14.95 -3.62
N LEU A 539 4.94 -14.72 -3.07
CA LEU A 539 6.12 -15.54 -3.33
C LEU A 539 5.96 -16.91 -2.68
N SER A 540 6.38 -17.97 -3.38
CA SER A 540 6.41 -19.34 -2.86
C SER A 540 7.62 -19.57 -1.92
N GLU A 541 7.87 -18.63 -1.02
CA GLU A 541 8.88 -18.70 0.03
C GLU A 541 8.40 -17.93 1.28
N VAL A 542 8.96 -18.26 2.45
CA VAL A 542 8.71 -17.49 3.69
C VAL A 542 9.71 -16.36 3.77
N THR A 543 9.24 -15.11 3.73
CA THR A 543 10.09 -13.90 3.73
C THR A 543 10.14 -13.25 5.12
N THR A 544 11.02 -12.26 5.29
CA THR A 544 11.20 -11.57 6.60
C THR A 544 9.96 -10.76 7.02
N GLY A 545 9.05 -10.45 6.10
CA GLY A 545 7.80 -9.74 6.37
C GLY A 545 6.63 -10.63 6.80
N ASP A 546 6.77 -11.95 6.70
CA ASP A 546 5.68 -12.90 6.94
C ASP A 546 5.37 -13.06 8.43
N ALA A 547 4.12 -12.84 8.81
CA ALA A 547 3.69 -12.96 10.20
C ALA A 547 2.99 -14.30 10.47
N THR A 548 3.54 -15.09 11.39
CA THR A 548 2.87 -16.31 11.88
C THR A 548 1.67 -15.95 12.75
N TYR A 549 0.56 -16.69 12.61
CA TYR A 549 -0.62 -16.52 13.47
C TYR A 549 -1.23 -17.82 14.02
N THR A 550 -0.75 -18.98 13.57
CA THR A 550 -1.22 -20.30 14.02
C THR A 550 -0.16 -21.05 14.82
N PRO A 551 -0.55 -22.06 15.63
CA PRO A 551 0.37 -23.10 16.06
C PRO A 551 0.82 -23.98 14.87
N MET A 552 1.72 -24.94 15.15
CA MET A 552 2.04 -26.03 14.21
C MET A 552 0.87 -27.03 14.17
N PHE A 553 0.48 -27.42 12.96
CA PHE A 553 -0.52 -28.43 12.64
C PHE A 553 0.15 -29.68 12.07
N ASP A 554 -0.40 -30.86 12.40
CA ASP A 554 0.01 -32.11 11.77
C ASP A 554 -0.58 -32.24 10.36
N LEU A 555 0.25 -32.57 9.37
CA LEU A 555 -0.20 -32.79 7.98
C LEU A 555 -1.18 -33.97 7.88
N THR A 556 -1.02 -34.98 8.74
CA THR A 556 -1.94 -36.12 8.80
C THR A 556 -3.35 -35.69 9.21
N ASP A 557 -3.47 -34.65 10.04
CA ASP A 557 -4.78 -34.12 10.43
C ASP A 557 -5.41 -33.35 9.29
N LEU A 558 -4.63 -32.56 8.53
CA LEU A 558 -5.14 -31.81 7.37
C LEU A 558 -5.82 -32.75 6.37
N THR A 559 -5.17 -33.86 6.04
CA THR A 559 -5.65 -34.82 5.04
C THR A 559 -6.61 -35.87 5.60
N ALA A 560 -6.85 -35.89 6.92
CA ALA A 560 -7.75 -36.85 7.55
C ALA A 560 -9.21 -36.60 7.18
N SER A 561 -10.00 -37.66 7.16
CA SER A 561 -11.47 -37.60 7.07
C SER A 561 -12.12 -37.39 8.45
N THR A 562 -11.43 -36.70 9.35
CA THR A 562 -11.87 -36.31 10.70
C THR A 562 -11.33 -34.91 11.01
N VAL A 563 -11.94 -34.21 11.96
CA VAL A 563 -11.52 -32.86 12.37
C VAL A 563 -10.76 -32.90 13.69
N THR A 564 -9.57 -32.31 13.72
CA THR A 564 -8.78 -32.06 14.95
C THR A 564 -8.84 -30.57 15.31
N THR A 565 -8.99 -30.26 16.61
CA THR A 565 -9.01 -28.88 17.10
C THR A 565 -7.68 -28.49 17.74
N TYR A 566 -7.12 -27.39 17.27
CA TYR A 566 -5.92 -26.75 17.80
C TYR A 566 -6.29 -25.44 18.48
N THR A 567 -5.66 -25.11 19.60
CA THR A 567 -5.91 -23.85 20.32
C THR A 567 -4.60 -23.20 20.75
N SER A 568 -4.56 -21.88 20.76
CA SER A 568 -3.45 -21.07 21.25
C SER A 568 -3.98 -19.79 21.91
N ALA A 569 -3.08 -18.91 22.36
CA ALA A 569 -3.46 -17.58 22.79
C ALA A 569 -4.00 -16.70 21.64
N SER A 570 -3.64 -17.01 20.39
CA SER A 570 -4.05 -16.27 19.19
C SER A 570 -5.37 -16.77 18.59
N GLY A 571 -5.91 -17.91 19.02
CA GLY A 571 -7.19 -18.40 18.51
C GLY A 571 -7.40 -19.90 18.62
N ALA A 572 -8.37 -20.39 17.84
CA ALA A 572 -8.70 -21.80 17.70
C ALA A 572 -8.88 -22.15 16.22
N TRP A 573 -8.40 -23.33 15.82
CA TRP A 573 -8.47 -23.82 14.45
C TRP A 573 -8.94 -25.27 14.41
N GLN A 574 -9.78 -25.56 13.43
CA GLN A 574 -10.25 -26.89 13.09
C GLN A 574 -9.58 -27.34 11.80
N VAL A 575 -8.87 -28.47 11.85
CA VAL A 575 -8.05 -28.99 10.76
C VAL A 575 -8.58 -30.36 10.35
N GLY A 576 -8.89 -30.55 9.06
CA GLY A 576 -9.41 -31.80 8.51
C GLY A 576 -10.08 -31.64 7.14
N TYR A 577 -10.21 -32.71 6.36
CA TYR A 577 -10.78 -32.71 5.00
C TYR A 577 -10.12 -31.69 4.05
N ASN A 578 -8.82 -31.48 4.19
CA ASN A 578 -8.00 -30.44 3.54
C ASN A 578 -8.39 -29.00 3.89
N TRP A 579 -9.18 -28.79 4.95
CA TRP A 579 -9.53 -27.46 5.45
C TRP A 579 -8.75 -27.12 6.72
N VAL A 580 -8.38 -25.85 6.82
CA VAL A 580 -8.04 -25.18 8.07
C VAL A 580 -9.06 -24.06 8.28
N ASN A 581 -9.94 -24.22 9.27
CA ASN A 581 -10.97 -23.24 9.62
C ASN A 581 -10.61 -22.61 10.98
N GLY A 582 -10.47 -21.29 11.05
CA GLY A 582 -10.22 -20.62 12.32
C GLY A 582 -9.91 -19.14 12.18
N THR A 583 -9.40 -18.54 13.24
CA THR A 583 -9.27 -17.08 13.34
C THR A 583 -8.15 -16.51 12.48
N THR A 584 -8.40 -15.39 11.81
CA THR A 584 -7.39 -14.56 11.14
C THR A 584 -6.42 -13.91 12.14
N PRO A 585 -5.23 -13.48 11.68
CA PRO A 585 -4.26 -12.79 12.53
C PRO A 585 -4.84 -11.52 13.17
N THR A 586 -4.40 -11.25 14.40
CA THR A 586 -4.65 -10.00 15.13
C THR A 586 -3.35 -9.22 15.39
N ASN A 587 -2.24 -9.68 14.84
CA ASN A 587 -0.89 -9.16 15.03
C ASN A 587 -0.33 -8.47 13.78
N VAL A 588 -1.18 -8.14 12.81
CA VAL A 588 -0.83 -7.39 11.60
C VAL A 588 -1.85 -6.29 11.36
N ALA A 589 -1.41 -5.24 10.68
CA ALA A 589 -2.26 -4.11 10.32
C ALA A 589 -3.32 -4.48 9.28
N GLY A 590 -4.29 -3.60 9.05
CA GLY A 590 -5.24 -3.74 7.95
C GLY A 590 -4.53 -3.61 6.60
N GLY A 591 -4.93 -4.42 5.62
CA GLY A 591 -4.31 -4.46 4.30
C GLY A 591 -4.64 -5.72 3.50
N ASP A 592 -4.14 -5.81 2.28
CA ASP A 592 -4.27 -6.98 1.43
C ASP A 592 -3.14 -7.97 1.71
N TYR A 593 -3.50 -9.22 1.98
CA TYR A 593 -2.54 -10.25 2.35
C TYR A 593 -2.83 -11.60 1.68
N PHE A 594 -1.77 -12.31 1.34
CA PHE A 594 -1.79 -13.73 0.99
C PHE A 594 -1.65 -14.59 2.25
N PHE A 595 -2.25 -15.79 2.23
CA PHE A 595 -2.02 -16.80 3.24
C PHE A 595 -0.95 -17.76 2.74
N LYS A 596 0.09 -17.99 3.54
CA LYS A 596 1.13 -18.97 3.24
C LYS A 596 1.08 -20.14 4.22
N ALA A 597 1.49 -21.31 3.78
CA ALA A 597 1.67 -22.47 4.65
C ALA A 597 3.03 -23.12 4.40
N SER A 598 3.80 -23.28 5.48
CA SER A 598 5.11 -23.94 5.42
C SER A 598 5.52 -24.51 6.77
N ALA A 599 6.47 -25.44 6.77
CA ALA A 599 7.26 -25.72 7.96
C ALA A 599 8.39 -24.68 8.07
N ASP A 600 8.82 -24.33 9.28
CA ASP A 600 9.88 -23.37 9.60
C ASP A 600 11.15 -23.37 8.71
N SER A 601 11.44 -24.47 8.03
CA SER A 601 12.61 -24.65 7.17
C SER A 601 12.33 -25.50 5.91
N SER A 602 11.07 -25.57 5.44
CA SER A 602 10.73 -26.35 4.24
C SER A 602 10.94 -25.55 2.96
N ALA A 603 11.38 -26.22 1.89
CA ALA A 603 11.40 -25.67 0.55
C ALA A 603 9.98 -25.55 -0.05
N SER A 604 9.01 -26.32 0.46
CA SER A 604 7.61 -26.26 0.02
C SER A 604 6.86 -25.20 0.83
N VAL A 605 6.54 -24.08 0.17
CA VAL A 605 5.66 -23.05 0.70
C VAL A 605 4.44 -22.96 -0.19
N LEU A 606 3.27 -23.28 0.35
CA LEU A 606 2.02 -23.01 -0.34
C LEU A 606 1.63 -21.56 -0.12
N VAL A 607 1.05 -20.95 -1.15
CA VAL A 607 0.53 -19.59 -1.11
C VAL A 607 -0.93 -19.64 -1.53
N SER A 608 -1.75 -18.70 -1.05
CA SER A 608 -3.09 -18.56 -1.55
C SER A 608 -3.12 -18.10 -3.01
N ASP A 609 -4.09 -18.58 -3.75
CA ASP A 609 -4.26 -18.27 -5.19
C ASP A 609 -4.58 -16.78 -5.46
N THR A 610 -5.03 -16.06 -4.44
CA THR A 610 -5.26 -14.61 -4.42
C THR A 610 -5.09 -14.06 -3.00
N SER A 611 -5.13 -12.73 -2.83
CA SER A 611 -5.08 -12.07 -1.53
C SER A 611 -6.48 -11.86 -0.93
N ALA A 612 -6.54 -11.70 0.40
CA ALA A 612 -7.72 -11.23 1.13
C ALA A 612 -7.42 -9.91 1.84
N THR A 613 -8.42 -9.05 1.97
CA THR A 613 -8.29 -7.77 2.66
C THR A 613 -8.61 -7.96 4.14
N LEU A 614 -7.60 -7.88 5.01
CA LEU A 614 -7.80 -7.83 6.44
C LEU A 614 -8.31 -6.45 6.84
N VAL A 615 -9.47 -6.39 7.50
CA VAL A 615 -10.10 -5.13 7.92
C VAL A 615 -10.23 -5.03 9.45
N GLY A 616 -10.41 -3.80 9.93
CA GLY A 616 -10.52 -3.48 11.34
C GLY A 616 -11.62 -4.27 12.08
N ALA A 617 -11.33 -4.64 13.32
CA ALA A 617 -12.28 -5.29 14.23
C ALA A 617 -12.10 -4.77 15.65
N LEU A 618 -13.21 -4.71 16.40
CA LEU A 618 -13.20 -4.29 17.80
C LEU A 618 -13.61 -5.40 18.75
N ARG A 619 -12.98 -5.42 19.93
CA ARG A 619 -13.32 -6.28 21.06
C ARG A 619 -13.45 -5.44 22.33
N VAL A 620 -14.43 -5.77 23.17
CA VAL A 620 -14.64 -5.11 24.47
C VAL A 620 -14.48 -6.14 25.60
N THR A 621 -13.61 -5.84 26.55
CA THR A 621 -13.27 -6.74 27.66
C THR A 621 -13.40 -6.03 29.01
N PRO A 622 -14.13 -6.58 30.00
CA PRO A 622 -14.95 -7.79 29.93
C PRO A 622 -16.19 -7.59 29.04
N ALA A 623 -16.80 -8.69 28.57
CA ALA A 623 -18.00 -8.63 27.70
C ALA A 623 -19.31 -8.28 28.45
N SER A 624 -19.27 -8.19 29.78
CA SER A 624 -20.44 -7.80 30.59
C SER A 624 -20.00 -7.25 31.95
N GLY A 625 -20.88 -6.51 32.61
CA GLY A 625 -20.58 -5.93 33.93
C GLY A 625 -21.73 -5.12 34.54
N PRO A 626 -21.51 -4.54 35.74
CA PRO A 626 -22.41 -3.57 36.36
C PRO A 626 -22.48 -2.26 35.56
N ALA A 627 -23.40 -1.38 35.96
CA ALA A 627 -23.41 0.00 35.50
C ALA A 627 -22.05 0.69 35.73
N GLY A 628 -21.52 1.35 34.70
CA GLY A 628 -20.22 2.02 34.81
C GLY A 628 -19.02 1.09 34.97
N ALA A 629 -19.13 -0.19 34.59
CA ALA A 629 -18.03 -1.16 34.69
C ALA A 629 -16.78 -0.66 33.95
N ALA A 630 -15.59 -0.87 34.53
CA ALA A 630 -14.35 -0.66 33.81
C ALA A 630 -14.25 -1.66 32.65
N ILE A 631 -14.02 -1.14 31.44
CA ILE A 631 -13.87 -1.90 30.21
C ILE A 631 -12.62 -1.44 29.46
N THR A 632 -12.08 -2.34 28.62
CA THR A 632 -11.06 -2.03 27.64
C THR A 632 -11.65 -2.26 26.26
N VAL A 633 -11.55 -1.25 25.40
CA VAL A 633 -11.85 -1.36 23.97
C VAL A 633 -10.52 -1.63 23.26
N GLU A 634 -10.44 -2.78 22.59
CA GLU A 634 -9.28 -3.24 21.83
C GLU A 634 -9.63 -3.23 20.35
N GLY A 635 -8.75 -2.69 19.52
CA GLY A 635 -8.88 -2.71 18.06
C GLY A 635 -7.74 -3.46 17.39
N TYR A 636 -8.05 -4.23 16.35
CA TYR A 636 -7.10 -5.03 15.57
C TYR A 636 -7.33 -4.82 14.08
N GLY A 637 -6.29 -4.93 13.25
CA GLY A 637 -6.40 -4.79 11.80
C GLY A 637 -6.72 -3.37 11.32
N PHE A 638 -6.37 -2.34 12.10
CA PHE A 638 -6.46 -0.94 11.69
C PHE A 638 -5.20 -0.52 10.89
N SER A 639 -5.23 0.65 10.27
CA SER A 639 -4.09 1.21 9.54
C SER A 639 -2.89 1.42 10.47
N ALA A 640 -1.72 0.92 10.07
CA ALA A 640 -0.50 1.02 10.85
C ALA A 640 -0.10 2.49 11.13
N ASN A 641 0.35 2.77 12.35
CA ASN A 641 0.84 4.11 12.76
C ASN A 641 -0.18 5.26 12.58
N SER A 642 -1.48 4.94 12.63
CA SER A 642 -2.60 5.88 12.47
C SER A 642 -3.21 6.27 13.83
N THR A 643 -4.42 6.82 13.82
CA THR A 643 -5.25 7.07 14.99
C THR A 643 -6.71 6.66 14.77
N ALA A 644 -7.45 6.38 15.85
CA ALA A 644 -8.87 6.03 15.79
C ALA A 644 -9.76 6.89 16.72
N ASN A 645 -11.01 7.10 16.32
CA ASN A 645 -12.03 7.76 17.13
C ASN A 645 -13.05 6.73 17.64
N ILE A 646 -13.18 6.58 18.96
CA ILE A 646 -14.02 5.56 19.59
C ILE A 646 -15.36 6.16 20.01
N THR A 647 -16.44 5.49 19.66
CA THR A 647 -17.83 5.86 19.98
C THR A 647 -18.63 4.65 20.49
N TYR A 648 -19.80 4.90 21.06
CA TYR A 648 -20.79 3.86 21.35
C TYR A 648 -22.18 4.28 20.88
N LEU A 649 -23.03 3.31 20.56
CA LEU A 649 -24.42 3.56 20.19
C LEU A 649 -25.26 3.74 21.45
N ASN A 650 -25.88 4.91 21.62
CA ASN A 650 -26.90 5.09 22.63
C ASN A 650 -28.19 4.37 22.19
N PRO A 651 -28.64 3.29 22.87
CA PRO A 651 -29.80 2.50 22.49
C PRO A 651 -31.13 3.24 22.69
N VAL A 652 -31.15 4.34 23.46
CA VAL A 652 -32.36 5.14 23.72
C VAL A 652 -32.60 6.15 22.60
N THR A 653 -31.54 6.83 22.16
CA THR A 653 -31.63 7.89 21.14
C THR A 653 -31.24 7.41 19.73
N SER A 654 -30.68 6.21 19.61
CA SER A 654 -30.10 5.66 18.37
C SER A 654 -29.02 6.58 17.77
N THR A 655 -28.25 7.26 18.61
CA THR A 655 -27.17 8.18 18.20
C THR A 655 -25.82 7.68 18.70
N TRP A 656 -24.78 7.82 17.86
CA TRP A 656 -23.40 7.56 18.26
C TRP A 656 -22.87 8.67 19.17
N ILE A 657 -22.25 8.28 20.28
CA ILE A 657 -21.68 9.17 21.29
C ILE A 657 -20.17 8.96 21.35
N SER A 658 -19.40 10.04 21.22
CA SER A 658 -17.93 10.00 21.28
C SER A 658 -17.42 9.71 22.70
N ILE A 659 -16.49 8.78 22.79
CA ILE A 659 -15.75 8.43 24.01
C ILE A 659 -14.40 9.15 24.00
N VAL A 660 -13.65 8.98 22.91
CA VAL A 660 -12.32 9.54 22.73
C VAL A 660 -12.01 9.70 21.24
N ASN A 661 -11.21 10.71 20.90
CA ASN A 661 -10.69 10.91 19.54
C ASN A 661 -9.17 10.78 19.53
N ASN A 662 -8.65 10.37 18.38
CA ASN A 662 -7.21 10.24 18.11
C ASN A 662 -6.47 9.25 19.03
N THR A 663 -7.07 8.11 19.36
CA THR A 663 -6.37 7.00 20.02
C THR A 663 -5.28 6.48 19.10
N LEU A 664 -4.03 6.43 19.56
CA LEU A 664 -2.88 5.98 18.75
C LEU A 664 -3.00 4.50 18.37
N ILE A 665 -2.71 4.19 17.11
CA ILE A 665 -2.61 2.83 16.57
C ILE A 665 -1.13 2.49 16.36
N ASP A 666 -0.71 1.30 16.78
CA ASP A 666 0.67 0.85 16.61
C ASP A 666 0.98 0.36 15.17
N ALA A 667 2.22 -0.08 14.94
CA ALA A 667 2.65 -0.57 13.63
C ALA A 667 1.97 -1.87 13.20
N ALA A 668 1.40 -2.63 14.14
CA ALA A 668 0.63 -3.85 13.88
C ALA A 668 -0.88 -3.56 13.73
N GLY A 669 -1.29 -2.29 13.62
CA GLY A 669 -2.69 -1.92 13.47
C GLY A 669 -3.53 -2.19 14.72
N HIS A 670 -2.89 -2.20 15.90
CA HIS A 670 -3.54 -2.50 17.16
C HIS A 670 -3.59 -1.28 18.09
N PHE A 671 -4.65 -1.18 18.89
CA PHE A 671 -4.77 -0.21 19.97
C PHE A 671 -5.55 -0.78 21.17
N THR A 672 -5.30 -0.21 22.35
CA THR A 672 -6.09 -0.46 23.55
C THR A 672 -6.51 0.85 24.20
N TYR A 673 -7.77 0.92 24.66
CA TYR A 673 -8.29 2.08 25.36
C TYR A 673 -9.14 1.66 26.56
N GLY A 674 -8.66 1.97 27.77
CA GLY A 674 -9.40 1.77 29.01
C GLY A 674 -10.44 2.87 29.23
N THR A 675 -11.68 2.50 29.51
CA THR A 675 -12.77 3.42 29.84
C THR A 675 -13.78 2.76 30.79
N VAL A 676 -14.89 3.43 31.07
CA VAL A 676 -16.05 2.83 31.74
C VAL A 676 -17.19 2.63 30.74
N ALA A 677 -17.94 1.54 30.91
CA ALA A 677 -19.15 1.29 30.14
C ALA A 677 -20.19 2.41 30.43
N PRO A 678 -20.92 2.89 29.41
CA PRO A 678 -21.99 3.86 29.59
C PRO A 678 -23.10 3.30 30.49
N ASP A 679 -23.55 4.08 31.48
CA ASP A 679 -24.63 3.71 32.40
C ASP A 679 -26.01 4.14 31.87
N PHE A 680 -26.90 3.18 31.59
CA PHE A 680 -28.26 3.46 31.12
C PHE A 680 -29.28 3.68 32.23
N MET A 681 -28.82 3.69 33.49
CA MET A 681 -29.65 3.97 34.66
C MET A 681 -30.80 2.95 34.81
N GLN A 682 -30.66 1.76 34.23
CA GLN A 682 -31.69 0.72 34.23
C GLN A 682 -31.72 -0.04 35.55
N ASN A 683 -32.94 -0.29 36.02
CA ASN A 683 -33.25 -1.09 37.19
C ASN A 683 -34.02 -2.35 36.77
N GLN A 684 -33.91 -3.40 37.56
CA GLN A 684 -34.78 -4.57 37.42
C GLN A 684 -36.26 -4.19 37.60
N PRO A 685 -37.20 -4.83 36.87
CA PRO A 685 -38.63 -4.61 37.04
C PRO A 685 -39.11 -5.16 38.39
N ALA A 686 -40.21 -4.61 38.93
CA ALA A 686 -40.76 -5.04 40.22
C ALA A 686 -41.01 -6.55 40.30
N GLY A 687 -40.66 -7.15 41.43
CA GLY A 687 -40.72 -8.61 41.67
C GLY A 687 -39.33 -9.22 41.88
N ASP A 688 -39.28 -10.55 41.96
CA ASP A 688 -38.06 -11.34 42.07
C ASP A 688 -37.82 -12.08 40.75
N THR A 689 -36.85 -11.60 39.95
CA THR A 689 -36.60 -12.09 38.59
C THR A 689 -35.12 -12.37 38.34
N SER A 690 -34.81 -13.18 37.32
CA SER A 690 -33.44 -13.36 36.85
C SER A 690 -32.80 -12.03 36.41
N ALA A 691 -31.46 -11.98 36.43
CA ALA A 691 -30.69 -10.81 36.01
C ALA A 691 -30.97 -10.47 34.54
N LEU A 692 -31.53 -9.28 34.28
CA LEU A 692 -31.68 -8.72 32.92
C LEU A 692 -30.48 -7.84 32.58
N PHE A 693 -30.23 -7.63 31.29
CA PHE A 693 -29.17 -6.76 30.79
C PHE A 693 -29.59 -6.01 29.53
N ASP A 694 -28.83 -4.97 29.21
CA ASP A 694 -28.94 -4.18 27.98
C ASP A 694 -27.62 -4.27 27.20
N SER A 695 -27.69 -4.43 25.88
CA SER A 695 -26.52 -4.64 25.02
C SER A 695 -26.03 -3.33 24.39
N ILE A 696 -24.72 -3.09 24.45
CA ILE A 696 -24.05 -1.87 23.96
C ILE A 696 -23.11 -2.23 22.82
N ILE A 697 -23.25 -1.56 21.68
CA ILE A 697 -22.34 -1.67 20.54
C ILE A 697 -21.35 -0.51 20.59
N PHE A 698 -20.06 -0.83 20.50
CA PHE A 698 -18.98 0.15 20.35
C PHE A 698 -18.55 0.21 18.89
N GLN A 699 -18.02 1.34 18.47
CA GLN A 699 -17.51 1.56 17.12
C GLN A 699 -16.25 2.40 17.16
N ALA A 700 -15.32 2.16 16.23
CA ALA A 700 -14.16 3.01 16.04
C ALA A 700 -14.04 3.39 14.57
N GLN A 701 -13.76 4.66 14.32
CA GLN A 701 -13.38 5.16 13.01
C GLN A 701 -11.85 5.13 12.89
N ASP A 702 -11.31 4.53 11.82
CA ASP A 702 -9.90 4.73 11.47
C ASP A 702 -9.74 6.07 10.75
N ASN A 703 -8.86 6.94 11.25
CA ASN A 703 -8.67 8.27 10.69
C ASN A 703 -7.83 8.29 9.41
N SER A 704 -7.17 7.17 9.05
CA SER A 704 -6.38 7.05 7.82
C SER A 704 -7.26 6.93 6.59
N ASP A 705 -8.28 6.07 6.64
CA ASP A 705 -9.18 5.78 5.51
C ASP A 705 -10.62 6.29 5.74
N GLY A 706 -10.98 6.63 6.98
CA GLY A 706 -12.30 7.11 7.37
C GLY A 706 -13.33 6.00 7.63
N GLU A 707 -12.95 4.73 7.55
CA GLU A 707 -13.85 3.57 7.73
C GLU A 707 -14.23 3.33 9.19
N TYR A 708 -15.40 2.72 9.40
CA TYR A 708 -15.96 2.48 10.74
C TYR A 708 -16.10 0.97 11.02
N TYR A 709 -15.62 0.54 12.18
CA TYR A 709 -15.66 -0.85 12.62
C TYR A 709 -16.39 -1.01 13.95
N ASN A 710 -17.34 -1.93 14.01
CA ASN A 710 -18.13 -2.21 15.21
C ASN A 710 -17.50 -3.30 16.06
N SER A 711 -17.82 -3.32 17.36
CA SER A 711 -17.51 -4.43 18.26
C SER A 711 -18.11 -5.75 17.76
N THR A 712 -17.28 -6.79 17.67
CA THR A 712 -17.67 -8.14 17.21
C THR A 712 -18.75 -8.77 18.09
N ALA A 713 -18.77 -8.43 19.39
CA ALA A 713 -19.83 -8.74 20.32
C ALA A 713 -20.20 -7.50 21.15
N PRO A 714 -21.49 -7.33 21.52
CA PRO A 714 -21.89 -6.23 22.38
C PRO A 714 -21.41 -6.43 23.83
N PHE A 715 -21.22 -5.32 24.55
CA PHE A 715 -21.09 -5.35 26.00
C PHE A 715 -22.48 -5.45 26.64
N ASN A 716 -22.68 -6.37 27.58
CA ASN A 716 -23.95 -6.50 28.30
C ASN A 716 -23.87 -5.82 29.68
N GLU A 717 -24.57 -4.70 29.85
CA GLU A 717 -24.75 -4.03 31.14
C GLU A 717 -25.89 -4.68 31.92
N TYR A 718 -25.61 -5.28 33.08
CA TYR A 718 -26.64 -5.87 33.93
C TYR A 718 -27.42 -4.80 34.72
N ARG A 719 -28.74 -5.00 34.83
CA ARG A 719 -29.64 -4.09 35.55
C ARG A 719 -29.52 -4.24 37.06
N ARG A 720 -29.63 -3.11 37.77
CA ARG A 720 -29.53 -3.01 39.24
C ARG A 720 -30.66 -3.75 39.95
N GLY A 721 -30.34 -4.42 41.06
CA GLY A 721 -31.34 -5.05 41.91
C GLY A 721 -30.80 -5.48 43.28
N LEU A 722 -31.70 -5.77 44.21
CA LEU A 722 -31.35 -6.21 45.56
C LEU A 722 -31.35 -7.73 45.68
N THR A 723 -30.26 -8.28 46.22
CA THR A 723 -30.16 -9.72 46.52
C THR A 723 -30.78 -10.06 47.88
N GLN A 724 -30.86 -9.09 48.80
CA GLN A 724 -31.43 -9.30 50.14
C GLN A 724 -31.97 -8.00 50.74
N VAL A 725 -33.12 -8.08 51.41
CA VAL A 725 -33.71 -7.02 52.24
C VAL A 725 -34.17 -7.63 53.56
N GLY A 726 -33.61 -7.14 54.68
CA GLY A 726 -33.83 -7.73 56.00
C GLY A 726 -33.34 -9.18 56.07
N ASN A 727 -34.23 -10.07 56.47
CA ASN A 727 -33.97 -11.51 56.55
C ASN A 727 -34.37 -12.29 55.28
N VAL A 728 -34.85 -11.62 54.24
CA VAL A 728 -35.36 -12.27 53.02
C VAL A 728 -34.37 -12.08 51.87
N VAL A 729 -34.02 -13.19 51.21
CA VAL A 729 -33.07 -13.27 50.10
C VAL A 729 -33.83 -13.56 48.80
N ALA A 730 -33.50 -12.83 47.73
CA ALA A 730 -34.08 -13.02 46.40
C ALA A 730 -33.60 -14.34 45.76
N ALA A 731 -34.47 -14.99 44.97
CA ALA A 731 -34.10 -16.12 44.12
C ALA A 731 -33.28 -15.66 42.90
N GLY A 732 -33.57 -14.47 42.38
CA GLY A 732 -32.76 -13.75 41.40
C GLY A 732 -32.33 -12.40 41.98
N LEU A 733 -33.07 -11.34 41.62
CA LEU A 733 -32.92 -9.99 42.16
C LEU A 733 -34.30 -9.39 42.40
N TYR A 734 -34.51 -8.79 43.58
CA TYR A 734 -35.64 -7.88 43.77
C TYR A 734 -35.42 -6.65 42.90
N GLY A 735 -36.42 -6.30 42.11
CA GLY A 735 -36.39 -5.12 41.26
C GLY A 735 -37.05 -3.89 41.87
N ASN A 736 -37.01 -2.80 41.12
CA ASN A 736 -37.46 -1.50 41.58
C ASN A 736 -38.98 -1.49 41.77
N ASN A 737 -39.44 -0.85 42.85
CA ASN A 737 -40.83 -0.85 43.34
C ASN A 737 -41.35 -2.21 43.81
N THR A 738 -40.48 -3.16 44.17
CA THR A 738 -40.93 -4.43 44.73
C THR A 738 -41.59 -4.22 46.10
N ASP A 739 -42.81 -4.71 46.25
CA ASP A 739 -43.54 -4.71 47.52
C ASP A 739 -43.15 -5.93 48.36
N LEU A 740 -42.32 -5.71 49.37
CA LEU A 740 -41.91 -6.72 50.35
C LEU A 740 -42.68 -6.59 51.67
N THR A 741 -43.70 -5.72 51.75
CA THR A 741 -44.54 -5.57 52.96
C THR A 741 -45.14 -6.88 53.48
N PRO A 742 -45.47 -7.89 52.64
CA PRO A 742 -45.99 -9.18 53.14
C PRO A 742 -44.92 -10.10 53.72
N THR A 743 -43.63 -9.88 53.41
CA THR A 743 -42.55 -10.84 53.69
C THR A 743 -41.45 -10.26 54.58
N VAL A 744 -41.25 -8.94 54.58
CA VAL A 744 -40.26 -8.23 55.39
C VAL A 744 -40.98 -7.35 56.41
N THR A 745 -41.00 -7.80 57.66
CA THR A 745 -41.53 -7.05 58.81
C THR A 745 -40.41 -6.71 59.77
N VAL A 746 -40.26 -5.44 60.14
CA VAL A 746 -39.19 -4.93 61.01
C VAL A 746 -39.73 -4.14 62.20
N ALA A 747 -38.89 -3.91 63.22
CA ALA A 747 -39.24 -3.08 64.38
C ALA A 747 -38.32 -1.86 64.48
N THR A 748 -38.83 -0.76 65.03
CA THR A 748 -38.06 0.47 65.21
C THR A 748 -36.83 0.21 66.11
N GLY A 749 -35.67 0.76 65.73
CA GLY A 749 -34.40 0.57 66.43
C GLY A 749 -33.68 -0.75 66.15
N THR A 750 -34.22 -1.64 65.31
CA THR A 750 -33.55 -2.90 64.91
C THR A 750 -32.68 -2.74 63.67
N SER A 751 -31.77 -3.69 63.44
CA SER A 751 -30.91 -3.75 62.27
C SER A 751 -31.63 -4.35 61.05
N LEU A 752 -31.41 -3.75 59.88
CA LEU A 752 -31.98 -4.15 58.61
C LEU A 752 -30.87 -4.24 57.56
N ALA A 753 -30.68 -5.42 56.96
CA ALA A 753 -29.73 -5.61 55.87
C ALA A 753 -30.32 -5.13 54.54
N VAL A 754 -29.51 -4.43 53.74
CA VAL A 754 -29.80 -4.03 52.36
C VAL A 754 -28.59 -4.45 51.54
N VAL A 755 -28.78 -5.43 50.66
CA VAL A 755 -27.70 -6.02 49.86
C VAL A 755 -28.06 -5.92 48.39
N GLY A 756 -27.18 -5.29 47.60
CA GLY A 756 -27.41 -5.00 46.19
C GLY A 756 -26.36 -5.58 45.27
N LYS A 757 -26.73 -5.74 43.99
CA LYS A 757 -25.84 -6.17 42.91
C LYS A 757 -26.09 -5.34 41.63
N TRP A 758 -25.05 -5.20 40.81
CA TRP A 758 -25.03 -4.45 39.54
C TRP A 758 -25.20 -2.93 39.68
N PHE A 759 -24.98 -2.39 40.88
CA PHE A 759 -24.93 -0.94 41.10
C PHE A 759 -23.62 -0.34 40.56
N ALA A 760 -23.63 0.94 40.24
CA ALA A 760 -22.39 1.62 39.86
C ALA A 760 -21.45 1.71 41.06
N SER A 761 -20.17 1.38 40.84
CA SER A 761 -19.15 1.41 41.90
C SER A 761 -19.04 2.80 42.54
N GLY A 762 -18.72 2.85 43.83
CA GLY A 762 -18.68 4.10 44.59
C GLY A 762 -19.67 4.09 45.75
N ASN A 763 -20.46 5.16 45.89
CA ASN A 763 -21.38 5.32 47.02
C ASN A 763 -22.85 5.07 46.62
N ALA A 764 -23.57 4.37 47.48
CA ALA A 764 -25.02 4.22 47.41
C ALA A 764 -25.65 4.68 48.74
N GLU A 765 -26.43 5.76 48.70
CA GLU A 765 -27.14 6.27 49.88
C GLU A 765 -28.40 5.45 50.13
N ILE A 766 -28.63 5.07 51.38
CA ILE A 766 -29.82 4.36 51.80
C ILE A 766 -30.71 5.36 52.54
N LEU A 767 -31.95 5.50 52.09
CA LEU A 767 -32.94 6.41 52.63
C LEU A 767 -34.16 5.61 53.10
N TRP A 768 -34.81 6.14 54.13
CA TRP A 768 -36.07 5.66 54.68
C TRP A 768 -37.14 6.73 54.51
N ASP A 769 -38.18 6.45 53.73
CA ASP A 769 -39.21 7.43 53.34
C ASP A 769 -38.60 8.74 52.80
N GLY A 770 -37.49 8.62 52.05
CA GLY A 770 -36.75 9.76 51.51
C GLY A 770 -35.82 10.47 52.51
N THR A 771 -35.73 10.02 53.77
CA THR A 771 -34.80 10.55 54.77
C THR A 771 -33.51 9.71 54.79
N TYR A 772 -32.35 10.36 54.66
CA TYR A 772 -31.05 9.68 54.70
C TYR A 772 -30.85 8.85 55.99
N LEU A 773 -30.42 7.59 55.83
CA LEU A 773 -30.01 6.73 56.94
C LEU A 773 -28.49 6.55 57.00
N ASP A 774 -27.89 6.10 55.90
CA ASP A 774 -26.47 5.74 55.84
C ASP A 774 -26.02 5.62 54.37
N THR A 775 -24.72 5.45 54.14
CA THR A 775 -24.11 5.21 52.83
C THR A 775 -23.42 3.85 52.79
N ALA A 776 -23.68 3.09 51.73
CA ALA A 776 -22.99 1.85 51.38
C ALA A 776 -21.87 2.12 50.36
N THR A 777 -20.77 1.40 50.48
CA THR A 777 -19.72 1.37 49.45
C THR A 777 -19.99 0.20 48.51
N VAL A 778 -20.13 0.51 47.22
CA VAL A 778 -20.33 -0.44 46.12
C VAL A 778 -18.98 -0.77 45.50
N ASP A 779 -18.66 -2.06 45.40
CA ASP A 779 -17.42 -2.53 44.78
C ASP A 779 -17.44 -2.48 43.25
N SER A 780 -16.34 -2.87 42.60
CA SER A 780 -16.19 -2.87 41.14
C SER A 780 -17.05 -3.92 40.43
N ALA A 781 -17.59 -4.91 41.14
CA ALA A 781 -18.57 -5.87 40.60
C ALA A 781 -20.02 -5.36 40.77
N GLY A 782 -20.18 -4.15 41.33
CA GLY A 782 -21.46 -3.53 41.59
C GLY A 782 -22.19 -4.10 42.81
N TYR A 783 -21.46 -4.76 43.70
CA TYR A 783 -22.00 -5.37 44.91
C TYR A 783 -21.83 -4.46 46.13
N PHE A 784 -22.83 -4.42 47.00
CA PHE A 784 -22.71 -3.85 48.33
C PHE A 784 -23.53 -4.64 49.36
N ASN A 785 -23.10 -4.60 50.62
CA ASN A 785 -23.85 -5.12 51.75
C ASN A 785 -23.80 -4.09 52.87
N LYS A 786 -24.97 -3.59 53.28
CA LYS A 786 -25.08 -2.57 54.33
C LYS A 786 -26.16 -2.94 55.32
N ILE A 787 -25.84 -2.77 56.59
CA ILE A 787 -26.80 -2.91 57.69
C ILE A 787 -27.12 -1.50 58.18
N VAL A 788 -28.41 -1.14 58.14
CA VAL A 788 -28.92 0.14 58.63
C VAL A 788 -29.81 -0.08 59.86
N THR A 789 -30.01 0.97 60.66
CA THR A 789 -30.94 0.93 61.79
C THR A 789 -32.29 1.49 61.36
N VAL A 790 -33.38 0.75 61.63
CA VAL A 790 -34.74 1.18 61.33
C VAL A 790 -35.08 2.41 62.18
N PRO A 791 -35.39 3.58 61.58
CA PRO A 791 -35.66 4.80 62.33
C PRO A 791 -36.95 4.71 63.16
N ALA A 792 -37.12 5.65 64.10
CA ALA A 792 -38.36 5.76 64.86
C ALA A 792 -39.47 6.36 63.99
N THR A 793 -40.28 5.50 63.38
CA THR A 793 -41.37 5.88 62.45
C THR A 793 -42.70 5.25 62.84
N SER A 794 -43.77 5.62 62.14
CA SER A 794 -45.10 5.03 62.32
C SER A 794 -45.12 3.52 62.05
N VAL A 795 -46.14 2.83 62.54
CA VAL A 795 -46.44 1.45 62.11
C VAL A 795 -47.07 1.48 60.72
N GLY A 796 -46.71 0.53 59.86
CA GLY A 796 -47.27 0.43 58.50
C GLY A 796 -46.20 0.23 57.42
N ALA A 797 -46.58 0.44 56.16
CA ALA A 797 -45.68 0.32 55.02
C ALA A 797 -44.74 1.53 54.93
N HIS A 798 -43.47 1.26 54.67
CA HIS A 798 -42.40 2.24 54.55
C HIS A 798 -41.51 1.92 53.35
N THR A 799 -40.88 2.95 52.77
CA THR A 799 -40.00 2.79 51.61
C THR A 799 -38.54 2.78 52.02
N ILE A 800 -37.79 1.84 51.46
CA ILE A 800 -36.33 1.86 51.45
C ILE A 800 -35.91 2.28 50.05
N THR A 801 -35.19 3.39 49.97
CA THR A 801 -34.62 3.88 48.72
C THR A 801 -33.11 3.71 48.75
N VAL A 802 -32.55 3.10 47.72
CA VAL A 802 -31.12 3.09 47.42
C VAL A 802 -30.88 4.10 46.30
N SER A 803 -30.19 5.19 46.62
CA SER A 803 -29.80 6.23 45.67
C SER A 803 -28.34 5.99 45.25
N ASN A 804 -28.09 5.80 43.96
CA ASN A 804 -26.76 5.55 43.40
C ASN A 804 -26.58 6.40 42.14
N GLY A 805 -25.85 7.51 42.28
CA GLY A 805 -25.73 8.52 41.22
C GLY A 805 -27.08 9.20 40.92
N ASN A 806 -27.49 9.18 39.65
CA ASN A 806 -28.74 9.78 39.18
C ASN A 806 -29.95 8.81 39.23
N THR A 807 -29.75 7.59 39.72
CA THR A 807 -30.80 6.56 39.80
C THR A 807 -31.23 6.36 41.24
N GLN A 808 -32.55 6.22 41.42
CA GLN A 808 -33.15 5.73 42.66
C GLN A 808 -33.77 4.35 42.42
N PHE A 809 -33.55 3.48 43.39
CA PHE A 809 -34.11 2.13 43.45
C PHE A 809 -34.90 1.99 44.76
N LEU A 810 -36.12 1.47 44.72
CA LEU A 810 -37.04 1.46 45.84
C LEU A 810 -37.64 0.07 46.09
N VAL A 811 -37.81 -0.27 47.36
CA VAL A 811 -38.63 -1.41 47.83
C VAL A 811 -39.46 -0.99 49.04
N MET A 812 -40.56 -1.69 49.30
CA MET A 812 -41.43 -1.43 50.47
C MET A 812 -41.32 -2.52 51.52
N VAL A 813 -41.30 -2.15 52.80
CA VAL A 813 -41.28 -3.05 53.97
C VAL A 813 -42.32 -2.62 55.01
N THR A 814 -42.67 -3.49 55.95
CA THR A 814 -43.64 -3.14 57.01
C THR A 814 -42.95 -2.94 58.36
N VAL A 815 -43.21 -1.82 59.03
CA VAL A 815 -42.85 -1.61 60.44
C VAL A 815 -43.97 -2.12 61.34
N SER A 816 -43.62 -3.00 62.28
CA SER A 816 -44.51 -3.57 63.29
C SER A 816 -44.60 -2.69 64.55
N PRO A 817 -45.69 -2.79 65.35
CA PRO A 817 -45.81 -2.07 66.62
C PRO A 817 -44.72 -2.48 67.60
N THR A 818 -44.02 -1.50 68.20
CA THR A 818 -43.06 -1.76 69.29
C THR A 818 -43.81 -2.29 70.51
N PRO A 819 -43.43 -3.43 71.13
CA PRO A 819 -44.09 -3.92 72.34
C PRO A 819 -43.84 -2.97 73.51
N ILE A 820 -44.91 -2.42 74.08
CA ILE A 820 -44.87 -1.60 75.29
C ILE A 820 -44.60 -2.54 76.47
N SER A 821 -43.40 -2.50 77.04
CA SER A 821 -43.16 -3.13 78.35
C SER A 821 -43.86 -2.29 79.43
N SER A 822 -44.88 -2.87 80.07
CA SER A 822 -45.57 -2.31 81.22
C SER A 822 -45.21 -3.10 82.49
N ASP A 823 -44.47 -2.41 83.37
CA ASP A 823 -44.54 -2.33 84.83
C ASP A 823 -44.46 -3.57 85.77
N SER A 824 -43.53 -3.43 86.73
CA SER A 824 -43.63 -3.63 88.21
C SER A 824 -44.52 -4.78 88.76
N ASP A 825 -44.01 -5.82 89.44
CA ASP A 825 -43.64 -5.95 90.89
C ASP A 825 -44.28 -7.28 91.43
N PRO A 826 -44.11 -7.81 92.67
CA PRO A 826 -42.94 -8.04 93.55
C PRO A 826 -42.61 -9.55 93.76
N SER A 827 -41.54 -9.77 94.54
CA SER A 827 -40.99 -11.01 95.13
C SER A 827 -41.99 -12.08 95.69
N PRO A 828 -41.56 -13.36 95.74
CA PRO A 828 -41.31 -13.95 97.06
C PRO A 828 -39.95 -14.66 97.20
N SER A 829 -39.50 -14.75 98.44
CA SER A 829 -38.27 -15.36 98.98
C SER A 829 -38.64 -16.63 99.80
N PRO A 830 -37.72 -17.44 100.36
CA PRO A 830 -36.61 -18.20 99.77
C PRO A 830 -36.65 -19.72 100.13
N SER A 831 -35.62 -20.46 99.66
CA SER A 831 -34.90 -21.60 100.32
C SER A 831 -34.97 -22.97 99.61
N PRO A 832 -33.95 -23.87 99.67
CA PRO A 832 -32.51 -23.69 99.90
C PRO A 832 -31.58 -24.34 98.84
N SER A 833 -30.37 -23.77 98.81
CA SER A 833 -29.03 -24.25 98.43
C SER A 833 -28.77 -25.75 98.15
N SER A 834 -28.06 -26.00 97.03
CA SER A 834 -26.97 -26.98 96.98
C SER A 834 -25.73 -26.35 96.31
N THR A 835 -24.58 -26.57 96.95
CA THR A 835 -23.24 -26.03 96.66
C THR A 835 -22.39 -27.03 95.81
N PRO A 836 -21.13 -26.73 95.41
CA PRO A 836 -20.71 -26.62 94.02
C PRO A 836 -19.76 -27.73 93.52
N SER A 837 -19.46 -27.76 92.22
CA SER A 837 -18.27 -28.43 91.67
C SER A 837 -17.92 -27.93 90.25
N PRO A 838 -16.66 -28.08 89.78
CA PRO A 838 -15.86 -26.95 89.33
C PRO A 838 -15.65 -26.87 87.81
N SER A 839 -15.19 -25.70 87.40
CA SER A 839 -14.60 -25.36 86.11
C SER A 839 -13.51 -26.35 85.65
N PRO A 840 -13.38 -26.57 84.33
CA PRO A 840 -12.09 -26.76 83.70
C PRO A 840 -11.71 -25.56 82.82
N SER A 841 -10.41 -25.26 82.94
CA SER A 841 -9.58 -24.33 82.17
C SER A 841 -9.48 -24.69 80.66
N PRO A 842 -8.92 -23.81 79.81
CA PRO A 842 -8.95 -23.93 78.36
C PRO A 842 -7.96 -24.97 77.85
N SER A 843 -8.28 -25.59 76.71
CA SER A 843 -7.39 -26.51 75.99
C SER A 843 -7.30 -26.10 74.51
N PRO A 844 -6.16 -26.35 73.84
CA PRO A 844 -5.59 -25.48 72.82
C PRO A 844 -6.12 -25.71 71.39
N SER A 845 -5.86 -24.69 70.58
CA SER A 845 -5.95 -24.63 69.12
C SER A 845 -5.33 -25.86 68.43
N PRO A 846 -6.01 -26.46 67.42
CA PRO A 846 -5.36 -27.27 66.40
C PRO A 846 -5.19 -26.49 65.08
N THR A 847 -3.95 -26.57 64.59
CA THR A 847 -3.36 -26.26 63.27
C THR A 847 -4.13 -26.93 62.11
N PRO A 848 -4.09 -26.40 60.86
CA PRO A 848 -5.05 -26.74 59.81
C PRO A 848 -4.85 -28.16 59.24
N SER A 849 -5.97 -28.82 58.93
CA SER A 849 -6.01 -30.10 58.21
C SER A 849 -6.48 -29.90 56.77
N LEU A 850 -5.79 -30.60 55.87
CA LEU A 850 -5.91 -30.57 54.42
C LEU A 850 -7.34 -30.87 53.92
N THR A 851 -7.78 -30.08 52.95
CA THR A 851 -9.04 -30.24 52.22
C THR A 851 -9.01 -31.49 51.32
N PRO A 852 -10.01 -32.40 51.39
CA PRO A 852 -10.16 -33.47 50.41
C PRO A 852 -10.77 -32.95 49.10
N SER A 853 -10.34 -33.55 48.00
CA SER A 853 -10.76 -33.34 46.61
C SER A 853 -12.27 -33.56 46.41
N PRO A 854 -12.97 -32.79 45.55
CA PRO A 854 -14.40 -32.97 45.30
C PRO A 854 -14.69 -34.26 44.51
N GLN A 855 -15.69 -35.00 44.99
CA GLN A 855 -16.29 -36.18 44.37
C GLN A 855 -17.13 -35.78 43.13
N PRO A 856 -17.15 -36.58 42.03
CA PRO A 856 -17.91 -36.26 40.82
C PRO A 856 -19.43 -36.29 41.05
N THR A 857 -20.11 -35.32 40.44
CA THR A 857 -21.58 -35.22 40.39
C THR A 857 -22.11 -36.14 39.27
N PRO A 858 -23.20 -36.89 39.47
CA PRO A 858 -23.73 -37.84 38.47
C PRO A 858 -24.30 -37.13 37.23
N THR A 859 -23.96 -37.70 36.08
CA THR A 859 -24.40 -37.35 34.72
C THR A 859 -25.90 -37.55 34.54
N LEU A 860 -26.61 -36.53 34.06
CA LEU A 860 -27.98 -36.67 33.55
C LEU A 860 -27.95 -37.24 32.12
N GLU A 861 -28.79 -38.23 31.88
CA GLU A 861 -28.99 -38.95 30.61
C GLU A 861 -29.62 -38.03 29.54
N PRO A 862 -29.16 -38.08 28.27
CA PRO A 862 -29.69 -37.21 27.22
C PRO A 862 -31.09 -37.65 26.74
N GLN A 863 -32.04 -36.72 26.72
CA GLN A 863 -33.32 -36.92 26.02
C GLN A 863 -33.14 -36.83 24.50
N PRO A 864 -33.90 -37.63 23.72
CA PRO A 864 -33.82 -37.64 22.26
C PRO A 864 -34.35 -36.35 21.63
N PRO A 865 -33.82 -35.95 20.45
CA PRO A 865 -34.22 -34.71 19.78
C PRO A 865 -35.64 -34.83 19.21
N GLU A 866 -36.53 -33.90 19.59
CA GLU A 866 -37.79 -33.71 18.89
C GLU A 866 -37.57 -32.97 17.56
N ASP A 867 -38.20 -33.54 16.53
CA ASP A 867 -38.30 -33.15 15.12
C ASP A 867 -38.75 -31.69 14.96
N SER A 868 -37.84 -30.80 14.54
CA SER A 868 -38.17 -29.42 14.15
C SER A 868 -38.13 -29.26 12.63
N ARG A 869 -39.20 -29.71 11.99
CA ARG A 869 -39.60 -29.19 10.67
C ARG A 869 -40.11 -27.76 10.81
N ILE A 870 -39.25 -26.76 10.54
CA ILE A 870 -39.67 -25.37 10.32
C ILE A 870 -38.95 -24.77 9.10
N PHE A 871 -39.64 -24.80 7.96
CA PHE A 871 -39.48 -23.94 6.78
C PHE A 871 -40.81 -24.04 6.02
N PRO A 872 -41.48 -22.98 5.49
CA PRO A 872 -40.95 -21.67 5.09
C PRO A 872 -41.82 -20.45 5.52
N TYR A 873 -41.23 -19.39 6.09
CA TYR A 873 -41.85 -18.05 6.18
C TYR A 873 -40.79 -16.94 6.19
N VAL A 874 -39.90 -16.90 5.18
CA VAL A 874 -38.96 -15.76 4.97
C VAL A 874 -38.86 -15.35 3.48
N ILE A 875 -39.89 -15.62 2.66
CA ILE A 875 -40.01 -15.06 1.29
C ILE A 875 -41.22 -14.12 1.18
N ALA A 876 -41.36 -13.19 2.12
CA ALA A 876 -42.45 -12.20 2.05
C ALA A 876 -42.07 -10.77 2.47
N VAL A 877 -40.85 -10.49 2.94
CA VAL A 877 -40.48 -9.15 3.44
C VAL A 877 -39.55 -8.38 2.48
N THR A 878 -38.87 -9.06 1.55
CA THR A 878 -38.06 -8.40 0.50
C THR A 878 -38.88 -7.91 -0.71
N ALA A 879 -40.14 -8.32 -0.85
CA ALA A 879 -41.01 -7.85 -1.94
C ALA A 879 -41.74 -6.51 -1.67
N ILE A 880 -41.73 -6.02 -0.42
CA ILE A 880 -42.45 -4.77 -0.04
C ILE A 880 -41.55 -3.53 -0.17
N PHE A 881 -40.23 -3.66 -0.04
CA PHE A 881 -39.31 -2.51 -0.19
C PHE A 881 -39.03 -2.14 -1.66
N SER A 882 -39.14 -3.09 -2.59
CA SER A 882 -38.97 -2.83 -4.04
C SER A 882 -40.17 -2.10 -4.66
N LEU A 883 -41.35 -2.14 -4.03
CA LEU A 883 -42.58 -1.51 -4.54
C LEU A 883 -42.72 -0.04 -4.09
N ILE A 884 -42.11 0.36 -2.98
CA ILE A 884 -42.16 1.75 -2.47
C ILE A 884 -41.15 2.65 -3.20
N GLY A 885 -40.00 2.12 -3.62
CA GLY A 885 -39.01 2.84 -4.42
C GLY A 885 -39.47 3.16 -5.85
N ALA A 886 -40.23 2.25 -6.47
CA ALA A 886 -40.73 2.42 -7.85
C ALA A 886 -41.84 3.49 -7.96
N VAL A 887 -42.65 3.68 -6.91
CA VAL A 887 -43.72 4.71 -6.88
C VAL A 887 -43.15 6.12 -6.66
N ALA A 888 -42.03 6.26 -5.94
CA ALA A 888 -41.34 7.54 -5.77
C ALA A 888 -40.63 8.03 -7.05
N PHE A 889 -40.18 7.11 -7.91
CA PHE A 889 -39.54 7.46 -9.19
C PHE A 889 -40.56 7.86 -10.28
N LEU A 890 -41.77 7.29 -10.26
CA LEU A 890 -42.83 7.60 -11.24
C LEU A 890 -43.63 8.87 -10.93
N LEU A 891 -43.58 9.41 -9.71
CA LEU A 891 -44.23 10.68 -9.34
C LEU A 891 -43.36 11.93 -9.55
N ARG A 892 -42.12 11.78 -10.03
CA ARG A 892 -41.22 12.91 -10.35
C ARG A 892 -41.12 13.24 -11.84
N LYS A 893 -41.94 12.60 -12.69
CA LYS A 893 -41.99 12.82 -14.15
C LYS A 893 -43.41 13.08 -14.68
N ARG A 894 -44.20 13.85 -13.94
CA ARG A 894 -45.35 14.61 -14.46
C ARG A 894 -45.28 16.06 -14.02
#